data_AF-A0AA39ZA71-F1
#
_entry.id   AF-A0AA39ZA71-F1
#
_cell.length_a   1.000
_cell.length_b   1.000
_cell.length_c   1.000
_cell.angle_alpha   90.00
_cell.angle_beta   90.00
_cell.angle_gamma   90.00
#
_symmetry.space_group_name_H-M   'P 1'
#
loop_
_entity.id
_entity.type
_entity.pdbx_description
1 polymer ?
#
loop_
_entity_poly.entity_id
_entity_poly.type
_entity_poly.pdbx_seq_one_letter_code
_entity_poly.pdbx_strand_id
1 'polypeptide(L)'
;MLPLSLLSTYRQYKQDTDFVASWLATTAKSYGYPSDLLNPAPSSSNAPSHNVVKYTIALKDFIPLAEWISSRKPPVLVPDVFATVINRVIKVRSEFPDQLNEHGGNIDLESDDRHSFFVGILEKVRDVLRTRMPTTAAETMPQPKADTDKLTNLFDMLKVYEPSEGLDTPTVPEPSTRKPSSEPQVVYEAEQRTSLEDALVAYTMLMNDLSKIRARISWIWSNYRTGLFDAAAAAIATNSAIDIARNLMEEMLPIFKQHGAWSLTNKFYLACCLRKGYSIMQALDEDHRYAYDVANDTYLIAFQLLISVQKVLDPNNLPLYKDGLFGEYDPSVDRERLASTEKFVEDRILIMEMFTELVAVTRMVANYPVQDEFTRGIAEMAKMGKTGDLPFYLVFAGQIFLDIHHCLRADATRPFQRLMNELSMQNGTLSSHLKFHEKLKISNWPASNDVALQQMMKKMAWIQQDPVYLVKVKTYTRMRVPVPQSMEPNRMLRSSPVLAGLLLYHFRTEIHDVGIAVANAWGSITYPWHLYNALRSEKMLARSWSDMDVVHSILGDANLHVGSTPQNPNEYFTRFCLQMGVSASAFADPKKRRRAAPIESKAGPRGIKTVAPVSYMFADRYLRNTGLTNWTAEQIDEIVSKSEYDVDSVLETGVMLGPETDQSRRGPVKKPRKKAVDGGKLEVDTLIQSLTFALQAESLELAFPWLMFHRHCWILLRLVKECCDELLRTKYGPTYMEKESELPWVVGYIFMAADGIEGLRDMRLMQAAAEAFNSMLESQPDFMIRIMGKVFGMPITMEGDSDDSGEEASVSSDVDGPVF
;
A
#
# COMPACT_ATOMS: atom_id res chain seq x y z
N MET A 1 -21.27 -0.47 -14.94
CA MET A 1 -21.11 -1.55 -13.95
C MET A 1 -19.62 -1.68 -13.68
N LEU A 2 -19.25 -2.21 -12.51
CA LEU A 2 -17.90 -2.19 -11.95
C LEU A 2 -17.15 -3.46 -12.40
N PRO A 3 -15.86 -3.37 -12.80
CA PRO A 3 -15.06 -4.55 -13.17
C PRO A 3 -14.99 -5.60 -12.05
N LEU A 4 -14.99 -6.88 -12.44
CA LEU A 4 -14.97 -8.09 -11.60
C LEU A 4 -13.68 -8.32 -10.78
N SER A 5 -12.83 -7.31 -10.57
CA SER A 5 -11.41 -7.52 -10.31
C SER A 5 -11.04 -8.09 -8.93
N LEU A 6 -11.79 -7.87 -7.84
CA LEU A 6 -11.40 -8.33 -6.49
C LEU A 6 -12.63 -8.66 -5.61
N LEU A 7 -13.29 -9.80 -5.89
CA LEU A 7 -14.52 -10.18 -5.17
C LEU A 7 -14.18 -10.92 -3.87
N SER A 8 -14.92 -10.63 -2.80
CA SER A 8 -14.92 -11.46 -1.58
C SER A 8 -15.27 -12.92 -1.90
N THR A 9 -14.82 -13.87 -1.09
CA THR A 9 -15.17 -15.29 -1.28
C THR A 9 -16.69 -15.47 -1.34
N TYR A 10 -17.43 -14.72 -0.52
CA TYR A 10 -18.89 -14.70 -0.54
C TYR A 10 -19.47 -14.13 -1.84
N ARG A 11 -18.96 -13.01 -2.34
CA ARG A 11 -19.45 -12.42 -3.59
C ARG A 11 -19.18 -13.34 -4.77
N GLN A 12 -18.02 -14.00 -4.82
CA GLN A 12 -17.71 -15.00 -5.84
C GLN A 12 -18.67 -16.19 -5.75
N TYR A 13 -18.90 -16.72 -4.54
CA TYR A 13 -19.87 -17.79 -4.28
C TYR A 13 -21.29 -17.43 -4.76
N LYS A 14 -21.74 -16.21 -4.47
CA LYS A 14 -23.05 -15.71 -4.89
C LYS A 14 -23.13 -15.59 -6.42
N GLN A 15 -22.15 -14.97 -7.05
CA GLN A 15 -22.09 -14.86 -8.51
C GLN A 15 -22.07 -16.21 -9.20
N ASP A 16 -21.35 -17.19 -8.64
CA ASP A 16 -21.31 -18.53 -9.19
C ASP A 16 -22.68 -19.22 -9.11
N THR A 17 -23.37 -19.04 -7.99
CA THR A 17 -24.72 -19.58 -7.80
C THR A 17 -25.71 -18.91 -8.77
N ASP A 18 -25.63 -17.59 -8.93
CA ASP A 18 -26.42 -16.83 -9.90
C ASP A 18 -26.10 -17.22 -11.35
N PHE A 19 -24.83 -17.49 -11.66
CA PHE A 19 -24.40 -17.97 -12.97
C PHE A 19 -25.01 -19.33 -13.28
N VAL A 20 -25.00 -20.27 -12.32
CA VAL A 20 -25.64 -21.59 -12.49
C VAL A 20 -27.13 -21.43 -12.75
N ALA A 21 -27.83 -20.61 -11.96
CA ALA A 21 -29.25 -20.32 -12.14
C ALA A 21 -29.55 -19.74 -13.52
N SER A 22 -28.77 -18.74 -13.92
CA SER A 22 -28.95 -18.03 -15.18
C SER A 22 -28.68 -18.90 -16.39
N TRP A 23 -27.63 -19.71 -16.35
CA TRP A 23 -27.33 -20.67 -17.41
C TRP A 23 -28.43 -21.73 -17.53
N LEU A 24 -28.91 -22.30 -16.43
CA LEU A 24 -30.00 -23.28 -16.43
C LEU A 24 -31.29 -22.70 -17.02
N ALA A 25 -31.72 -21.54 -16.54
CA ALA A 25 -32.96 -20.91 -16.96
C ALA A 25 -32.93 -20.47 -18.44
N THR A 26 -31.85 -19.80 -18.84
CA THR A 26 -31.69 -19.30 -20.22
C THR A 26 -31.57 -20.45 -21.21
N THR A 27 -30.77 -21.47 -20.88
CA THR A 27 -30.59 -22.65 -21.73
C THR A 27 -31.90 -23.42 -21.84
N ALA A 28 -32.57 -23.76 -20.74
CA ALA A 28 -33.84 -24.47 -20.78
C ALA A 28 -34.90 -23.73 -21.61
N LYS A 29 -35.00 -22.40 -21.46
CA LYS A 29 -35.92 -21.54 -22.23
C LYS A 29 -35.61 -21.55 -23.73
N SER A 30 -34.34 -21.48 -24.11
CA SER A 30 -33.92 -21.56 -25.52
C SER A 30 -34.31 -22.90 -26.19
N TYR A 31 -34.44 -23.95 -25.38
CA TYR A 31 -34.89 -25.29 -25.80
C TYR A 31 -36.39 -25.54 -25.52
N GLY A 32 -37.18 -24.48 -25.38
CA GLY A 32 -38.64 -24.53 -25.34
C GLY A 32 -39.24 -24.84 -23.98
N TYR A 33 -38.51 -24.67 -22.87
CA TYR A 33 -39.09 -24.79 -21.53
C TYR A 33 -40.19 -23.73 -21.34
N PRO A 34 -41.42 -24.11 -20.94
CA PRO A 34 -42.51 -23.15 -20.76
C PRO A 34 -42.18 -22.06 -19.73
N SER A 35 -42.35 -20.80 -20.11
CA SER A 35 -42.06 -19.65 -19.22
C SER A 35 -42.95 -19.65 -17.96
N ASP A 36 -44.15 -20.24 -18.06
CA ASP A 36 -45.10 -20.35 -16.94
C ASP A 36 -44.62 -21.32 -15.84
N LEU A 37 -43.74 -22.26 -16.20
CA LEU A 37 -43.14 -23.22 -15.26
C LEU A 37 -41.86 -22.69 -14.60
N LEU A 38 -41.33 -21.55 -15.06
CA LEU A 38 -40.16 -20.92 -14.44
C LEU A 38 -40.50 -20.16 -13.14
N ASN A 39 -41.79 -20.10 -12.75
CA ASN A 39 -42.33 -19.39 -11.57
C ASN A 39 -41.51 -18.14 -11.15
N PRO A 40 -41.17 -17.22 -12.07
CA PRO A 40 -40.24 -16.17 -11.72
C PRO A 40 -40.98 -15.13 -10.89
N ALA A 41 -40.66 -15.04 -9.60
CA ALA A 41 -41.14 -13.94 -8.78
C ALA A 41 -40.45 -12.64 -9.25
N PRO A 42 -41.18 -11.56 -9.55
CA PRO A 42 -40.55 -10.27 -9.83
C PRO A 42 -39.85 -9.78 -8.56
N SER A 43 -38.54 -9.55 -8.63
CA SER A 43 -37.79 -9.00 -7.50
C SER A 43 -38.27 -7.56 -7.22
N SER A 44 -38.86 -7.31 -6.05
CA SER A 44 -39.26 -5.97 -5.62
C SER A 44 -38.03 -5.13 -5.25
N SER A 45 -37.39 -4.47 -6.21
CA SER A 45 -36.38 -3.44 -5.95
C SER A 45 -36.85 -2.09 -6.46
N ASN A 46 -37.19 -1.18 -5.54
CA ASN A 46 -37.46 0.23 -5.81
C ASN A 46 -36.16 0.97 -6.18
N ALA A 47 -35.83 1.07 -7.48
CA ALA A 47 -35.10 2.19 -8.09
C ALA A 47 -35.09 2.07 -9.63
N PRO A 48 -35.23 3.18 -10.38
CA PRO A 48 -35.38 3.15 -11.84
C PRO A 48 -34.01 3.10 -12.53
N SER A 49 -33.67 1.96 -13.13
CA SER A 49 -32.73 1.93 -14.25
C SER A 49 -33.43 1.28 -15.44
N HIS A 50 -33.60 2.05 -16.51
CA HIS A 50 -34.31 1.62 -17.72
C HIS A 50 -33.59 0.42 -18.37
N ASN A 51 -34.37 -0.62 -18.69
CA ASN A 51 -34.07 -1.79 -19.54
C ASN A 51 -33.54 -3.11 -18.92
N VAL A 52 -33.55 -3.34 -17.60
CA VAL A 52 -33.21 -4.67 -17.03
C VAL A 52 -34.35 -5.25 -16.20
N VAL A 53 -34.83 -6.45 -16.54
CA VAL A 53 -35.84 -7.20 -15.77
C VAL A 53 -35.17 -8.38 -15.08
N LYS A 54 -35.24 -8.42 -13.74
CA LYS A 54 -34.65 -9.48 -12.92
C LYS A 54 -35.69 -10.54 -12.51
N TYR A 55 -35.33 -11.80 -12.65
CA TYR A 55 -36.15 -12.95 -12.24
C TYR A 55 -35.38 -13.85 -11.27
N THR A 56 -36.02 -14.23 -10.18
CA THR A 56 -35.42 -15.16 -9.20
C THR A 56 -35.83 -16.59 -9.51
N ILE A 57 -34.85 -17.49 -9.64
CA ILE A 57 -35.07 -18.93 -9.85
C ILE A 57 -34.97 -19.65 -8.50
N ALA A 58 -36.03 -20.35 -8.12
CA ALA A 58 -36.03 -21.15 -6.90
C ALA A 58 -35.14 -22.39 -7.06
N LEU A 59 -34.47 -22.80 -5.99
CA LEU A 59 -33.51 -23.91 -6.04
C LEU A 59 -34.15 -25.25 -6.40
N LYS A 60 -35.41 -25.45 -5.99
CA LYS A 60 -36.21 -26.62 -6.37
C LYS A 60 -36.37 -26.77 -7.89
N ASP A 61 -36.25 -25.68 -8.64
CA ASP A 61 -36.43 -25.65 -10.09
C ASP A 61 -35.13 -25.98 -10.84
N PHE A 62 -33.98 -26.02 -10.16
CA PHE A 62 -32.68 -26.29 -10.81
C PHE A 62 -32.61 -27.71 -11.41
N ILE A 63 -33.08 -28.73 -10.67
CA ILE A 63 -33.10 -30.12 -11.15
C ILE A 63 -34.04 -30.27 -12.36
N PRO A 64 -35.32 -29.82 -12.31
CA PRO A 64 -36.20 -29.84 -13.47
C PRO A 64 -35.60 -29.18 -14.72
N LEU A 65 -34.92 -28.04 -14.56
CA LEU A 65 -34.25 -27.35 -15.67
C LEU A 65 -33.09 -28.18 -16.23
N ALA A 66 -32.27 -28.78 -15.37
CA ALA A 66 -31.17 -29.66 -15.79
C ALA A 66 -31.66 -30.93 -16.50
N GLU A 67 -32.71 -31.59 -15.97
CA GLU A 67 -33.34 -32.76 -16.58
C GLU A 67 -33.93 -32.41 -17.95
N TRP A 68 -34.60 -31.25 -18.06
CA TRP A 68 -35.12 -30.74 -19.33
C TRP A 68 -34.03 -30.54 -20.38
N ILE A 69 -32.88 -29.97 -19.99
CA ILE A 69 -31.73 -29.75 -20.87
C ILE A 69 -31.12 -31.10 -21.30
N SER A 70 -30.89 -32.02 -20.35
CA SER A 70 -30.24 -33.31 -20.62
C SER A 70 -31.00 -34.20 -21.62
N SER A 71 -32.34 -34.08 -21.62
CA SER A 71 -33.27 -34.87 -22.45
C SER A 71 -33.47 -34.33 -23.86
N ARG A 72 -32.90 -33.16 -24.22
CA ARG A 72 -33.05 -32.57 -25.56
C ARG A 72 -32.26 -33.32 -26.63
N LYS A 73 -32.82 -33.28 -27.85
CA LYS A 73 -32.15 -33.69 -29.09
C LYS A 73 -32.23 -32.53 -30.11
N PRO A 74 -31.11 -32.13 -30.75
CA PRO A 74 -29.75 -32.67 -30.57
C PRO A 74 -29.18 -32.38 -29.16
N PRO A 75 -28.15 -33.13 -28.72
CA PRO A 75 -27.50 -32.95 -27.43
C PRO A 75 -27.08 -31.50 -27.16
N VAL A 76 -27.43 -30.97 -26.00
CA VAL A 76 -26.89 -29.69 -25.51
C VAL A 76 -25.51 -29.95 -24.92
N LEU A 77 -24.49 -29.24 -25.40
CA LEU A 77 -23.13 -29.30 -24.84
C LEU A 77 -23.02 -28.33 -23.66
N VAL A 78 -22.53 -28.83 -22.52
CA VAL A 78 -22.31 -28.03 -21.32
C VAL A 78 -20.92 -27.39 -21.39
N PRO A 79 -20.78 -26.06 -21.30
CA PRO A 79 -19.48 -25.41 -21.34
C PRO A 79 -18.56 -25.79 -20.16
N ASP A 80 -17.23 -25.81 -20.39
CA ASP A 80 -16.21 -26.00 -19.34
C ASP A 80 -16.36 -25.01 -18.17
N VAL A 81 -16.75 -23.78 -18.49
CA VAL A 81 -17.00 -22.72 -17.50
C VAL A 81 -18.12 -23.15 -16.54
N PHE A 82 -19.20 -23.75 -17.04
CA PHE A 82 -20.30 -24.20 -16.18
C PHE A 82 -19.86 -25.36 -15.27
N ALA A 83 -19.13 -26.34 -15.81
CA ALA A 83 -18.59 -27.45 -15.03
C ALA A 83 -17.64 -26.96 -13.92
N THR A 84 -16.78 -25.99 -14.22
CA THR A 84 -15.87 -25.37 -13.24
C THR A 84 -16.64 -24.63 -12.15
N VAL A 85 -17.61 -23.79 -12.55
CA VAL A 85 -18.40 -22.97 -11.62
C VAL A 85 -19.25 -23.86 -10.71
N ILE A 86 -19.99 -24.85 -11.23
CA ILE A 86 -20.84 -25.70 -10.39
C ILE A 86 -20.02 -26.54 -9.41
N ASN A 87 -18.84 -27.05 -9.82
CA ASN A 87 -17.94 -27.76 -8.92
C ASN A 87 -17.38 -26.86 -7.83
N ARG A 88 -17.08 -25.58 -8.14
CA ARG A 88 -16.63 -24.61 -7.16
C ARG A 88 -17.72 -24.30 -6.12
N VAL A 89 -18.98 -24.10 -6.54
CA VAL A 89 -20.11 -23.86 -5.63
C VAL A 89 -20.36 -25.09 -4.74
N ILE A 90 -20.33 -26.29 -5.31
CA ILE A 90 -20.48 -27.55 -4.55
C ILE A 90 -19.38 -27.65 -3.51
N LYS A 91 -18.10 -27.49 -3.90
CA LYS A 91 -16.95 -27.57 -2.98
C LYS A 91 -17.09 -26.60 -1.79
N VAL A 92 -17.39 -25.34 -2.07
CA VAL A 92 -17.51 -24.30 -1.04
C VAL A 92 -18.64 -24.60 -0.05
N ARG A 93 -19.71 -25.28 -0.49
CA ARG A 93 -20.84 -25.66 0.36
C ARG A 93 -20.67 -27.00 1.06
N SER A 94 -20.00 -27.97 0.43
CA SER A 94 -19.72 -29.29 1.02
C SER A 94 -18.70 -29.25 2.15
N GLU A 95 -17.81 -28.25 2.16
CA GLU A 95 -16.81 -28.09 3.23
C GLU A 95 -17.42 -27.74 4.60
N PHE A 96 -18.71 -27.38 4.71
CA PHE A 96 -19.32 -26.88 5.95
C PHE A 96 -19.92 -27.98 6.89
N PRO A 97 -20.71 -28.97 6.43
CA PRO A 97 -21.33 -29.98 7.30
C PRO A 97 -20.43 -31.14 7.68
N ASP A 98 -19.53 -31.57 6.78
CA ASP A 98 -18.54 -32.61 7.07
C ASP A 98 -17.69 -32.23 8.29
N GLN A 99 -17.56 -30.93 8.56
CA GLN A 99 -16.83 -30.36 9.70
C GLN A 99 -17.66 -30.26 11.00
N LEU A 100 -19.00 -30.32 10.92
CA LEU A 100 -19.93 -30.23 12.06
C LEU A 100 -20.40 -31.61 12.56
N ASN A 101 -20.56 -32.58 11.64
CA ASN A 101 -21.13 -33.90 11.95
C ASN A 101 -20.13 -34.90 12.55
N GLU A 102 -18.81 -34.71 12.42
CA GLU A 102 -17.81 -35.65 12.97
C GLU A 102 -17.72 -35.68 14.51
N HIS A 103 -18.26 -34.69 15.24
CA HIS A 103 -18.03 -34.55 16.69
C HIS A 103 -19.30 -34.32 17.54
N GLY A 104 -20.46 -34.77 17.06
CA GLY A 104 -21.64 -35.01 17.92
C GLY A 104 -22.36 -33.76 18.44
N GLY A 105 -22.19 -32.60 17.82
CA GLY A 105 -23.01 -31.42 18.09
C GLY A 105 -24.37 -31.56 17.42
N ASN A 106 -25.36 -32.12 18.13
CA ASN A 106 -26.74 -32.19 17.64
C ASN A 106 -27.36 -30.77 17.66
N ILE A 107 -27.08 -29.98 16.62
CA ILE A 107 -27.65 -28.66 16.41
C ILE A 107 -28.72 -28.79 15.33
N ASP A 108 -29.98 -28.84 15.79
CA ASP A 108 -31.22 -28.69 15.04
C ASP A 108 -31.36 -29.58 13.77
N LEU A 109 -32.03 -30.73 13.94
CA LEU A 109 -32.33 -31.73 12.90
C LEU A 109 -33.03 -31.15 11.64
N GLU A 110 -33.69 -29.98 11.73
CA GLU A 110 -34.28 -29.31 10.54
C GLU A 110 -33.25 -28.58 9.66
N SER A 111 -32.07 -28.25 10.17
CA SER A 111 -31.02 -27.54 9.42
C SER A 111 -30.20 -28.52 8.55
N ASP A 112 -29.89 -29.70 9.09
CA ASP A 112 -29.09 -30.73 8.40
C ASP A 112 -29.80 -31.25 7.12
N ASP A 113 -31.13 -31.37 7.17
CA ASP A 113 -31.98 -31.72 6.03
C ASP A 113 -31.96 -30.63 4.93
N ARG A 114 -31.93 -29.34 5.30
CA ARG A 114 -31.96 -28.22 4.34
C ARG A 114 -30.60 -27.96 3.69
N HIS A 115 -29.52 -28.23 4.41
CA HIS A 115 -28.16 -28.21 3.90
C HIS A 115 -27.93 -29.31 2.86
N SER A 116 -28.17 -30.57 3.28
CA SER A 116 -28.03 -31.74 2.43
C SER A 116 -28.92 -31.63 1.18
N PHE A 117 -30.08 -30.98 1.33
CA PHE A 117 -30.96 -30.66 0.20
C PHE A 117 -30.34 -29.66 -0.79
N PHE A 118 -29.64 -28.61 -0.36
CA PHE A 118 -29.02 -27.64 -1.26
C PHE A 118 -27.83 -28.22 -2.02
N VAL A 119 -26.87 -28.82 -1.30
CA VAL A 119 -25.70 -29.46 -1.92
C VAL A 119 -26.17 -30.60 -2.81
N GLY A 120 -27.10 -31.43 -2.32
CA GLY A 120 -27.70 -32.51 -3.10
C GLY A 120 -28.40 -32.05 -4.38
N ILE A 121 -29.03 -30.87 -4.39
CA ILE A 121 -29.59 -30.27 -5.61
C ILE A 121 -28.48 -29.99 -6.63
N LEU A 122 -27.41 -29.30 -6.22
CA LEU A 122 -26.34 -28.91 -7.13
C LEU A 122 -25.54 -30.13 -7.62
N GLU A 123 -25.28 -31.10 -6.74
CA GLU A 123 -24.68 -32.37 -7.12
C GLU A 123 -25.54 -33.14 -8.11
N LYS A 124 -26.85 -33.21 -7.88
CA LYS A 124 -27.77 -33.84 -8.83
C LYS A 124 -27.82 -33.11 -10.17
N VAL A 125 -27.79 -31.78 -10.18
CA VAL A 125 -27.69 -30.98 -11.42
C VAL A 125 -26.40 -31.31 -12.17
N ARG A 126 -25.24 -31.33 -11.48
CA ARG A 126 -23.96 -31.73 -12.04
C ARG A 126 -24.03 -33.14 -12.63
N ASP A 127 -24.64 -34.08 -11.91
CA ASP A 127 -24.68 -35.49 -12.29
C ASP A 127 -25.62 -35.74 -13.47
N VAL A 128 -26.78 -35.07 -13.52
CA VAL A 128 -27.71 -35.08 -14.66
C VAL A 128 -27.05 -34.53 -15.93
N LEU A 129 -26.22 -33.50 -15.79
CA LEU A 129 -25.52 -32.86 -16.90
C LEU A 129 -24.16 -33.50 -17.21
N ARG A 130 -23.69 -34.46 -16.41
CA ARG A 130 -22.33 -35.04 -16.48
C ARG A 130 -22.00 -35.65 -17.83
N THR A 131 -22.94 -36.38 -18.44
CA THR A 131 -22.77 -37.00 -19.77
C THR A 131 -22.73 -35.98 -20.92
N ARG A 132 -23.01 -34.71 -20.62
CA ARG A 132 -22.98 -33.58 -21.54
C ARG A 132 -21.84 -32.60 -21.24
N MET A 133 -21.06 -32.84 -20.19
CA MET A 133 -19.86 -32.09 -19.85
C MET A 133 -18.64 -32.66 -20.60
N PRO A 134 -17.67 -31.81 -20.95
CA PRO A 134 -16.39 -32.27 -21.51
C PRO A 134 -15.70 -33.24 -20.55
N THR A 135 -15.22 -34.36 -21.08
CA THR A 135 -14.51 -35.38 -20.30
C THR A 135 -13.08 -34.92 -20.10
N THR A 136 -12.68 -34.60 -18.86
CA THR A 136 -11.29 -34.33 -18.52
C THR A 136 -10.47 -35.62 -18.64
N ALA A 137 -9.95 -35.89 -19.83
CA ALA A 137 -8.93 -36.90 -20.08
C ALA A 137 -7.82 -36.25 -20.92
N ALA A 138 -6.66 -36.08 -20.29
CA ALA A 138 -5.41 -35.87 -21.01
C ALA A 138 -5.15 -37.11 -21.87
N GLU A 139 -5.08 -36.95 -23.20
CA GLU A 139 -4.17 -37.67 -24.10
C GLU A 139 -4.34 -37.21 -25.57
N THR A 140 -3.21 -36.75 -26.12
CA THR A 140 -2.75 -36.54 -27.51
C THR A 140 -3.61 -36.96 -28.75
N MET A 141 -3.78 -35.96 -29.65
CA MET A 141 -3.78 -35.95 -31.15
C MET A 141 -4.95 -36.61 -31.94
N PRO A 142 -5.17 -36.33 -33.26
CA PRO A 142 -4.66 -35.30 -34.20
C PRO A 142 -5.77 -34.45 -34.88
N GLN A 143 -5.39 -33.35 -35.55
CA GLN A 143 -6.31 -32.53 -36.38
C GLN A 143 -6.90 -33.29 -37.59
N PRO A 144 -8.17 -33.04 -37.92
CA PRO A 144 -8.52 -32.79 -39.33
C PRO A 144 -9.54 -31.65 -39.56
N LYS A 145 -9.18 -30.86 -40.57
CA LYS A 145 -9.91 -29.97 -41.50
C LYS A 145 -11.43 -29.71 -41.32
N ALA A 146 -11.71 -28.41 -41.44
CA ALA A 146 -12.98 -27.70 -41.46
C ALA A 146 -14.12 -28.28 -42.32
N ASP A 147 -15.34 -28.13 -41.79
CA ASP A 147 -16.57 -27.92 -42.56
C ASP A 147 -17.50 -26.99 -41.75
N THR A 148 -17.34 -25.68 -41.96
CA THR A 148 -17.92 -24.57 -41.17
C THR A 148 -19.15 -23.98 -41.86
N ASP A 149 -20.31 -24.64 -41.87
CA ASP A 149 -21.50 -24.00 -42.48
C ASP A 149 -22.89 -24.38 -41.92
N LYS A 150 -23.01 -25.06 -40.77
CA LYS A 150 -24.35 -25.43 -40.21
C LYS A 150 -24.59 -25.23 -38.71
N LEU A 151 -23.76 -24.47 -37.99
CA LEU A 151 -23.92 -24.24 -36.54
C LEU A 151 -24.16 -22.78 -36.12
N THR A 152 -24.38 -21.88 -37.08
CA THR A 152 -24.43 -20.42 -36.87
C THR A 152 -25.73 -19.87 -36.27
N ASN A 153 -26.74 -20.69 -35.94
CA ASN A 153 -28.06 -20.19 -35.51
C ASN A 153 -28.43 -20.42 -34.03
N LEU A 154 -27.54 -20.96 -33.19
CA LEU A 154 -27.79 -21.15 -31.74
C LEU A 154 -27.01 -20.17 -30.85
N PHE A 155 -26.04 -19.44 -31.40
CA PHE A 155 -25.20 -18.48 -30.68
C PHE A 155 -25.65 -17.02 -30.82
N ASP A 156 -26.62 -16.71 -31.68
CA ASP A 156 -27.15 -15.33 -31.80
C ASP A 156 -28.06 -14.91 -30.63
N MET A 157 -28.54 -15.85 -29.80
CA MET A 157 -29.32 -15.56 -28.59
C MET A 157 -28.49 -15.46 -27.30
N LEU A 158 -27.19 -15.76 -27.35
CA LEU A 158 -26.23 -15.53 -26.27
C LEU A 158 -25.07 -14.76 -26.89
N LYS A 159 -25.11 -13.43 -26.84
CA LYS A 159 -23.97 -12.59 -27.30
C LYS A 159 -22.77 -12.77 -26.37
N VAL A 160 -22.04 -13.84 -26.58
CA VAL A 160 -20.68 -14.09 -26.10
C VAL A 160 -19.76 -13.80 -27.28
N TYR A 161 -18.92 -12.77 -27.16
CA TYR A 161 -17.98 -12.36 -28.20
C TYR A 161 -16.63 -13.04 -27.93
N GLU A 162 -16.16 -13.90 -28.83
CA GLU A 162 -14.79 -14.40 -28.83
C GLU A 162 -13.86 -13.42 -29.58
N PRO A 163 -12.63 -13.24 -29.07
CA PRO A 163 -11.49 -13.26 -29.99
C PRO A 163 -10.33 -14.14 -29.49
N SER A 164 -10.01 -15.13 -30.33
CA SER A 164 -8.72 -15.79 -30.61
C SER A 164 -7.76 -16.13 -29.47
N GLU A 165 -7.72 -17.44 -29.18
CA GLU A 165 -6.57 -18.31 -28.85
C GLU A 165 -5.31 -17.68 -28.23
N GLY A 166 -5.21 -17.88 -26.92
CA GLY A 166 -3.97 -17.96 -26.15
C GLY A 166 -4.33 -18.54 -24.78
N LEU A 167 -3.79 -19.72 -24.44
CA LEU A 167 -4.03 -20.46 -23.20
C LEU A 167 -3.94 -19.54 -21.97
N ASP A 168 -5.07 -19.27 -21.33
CA ASP A 168 -5.22 -18.83 -19.93
C ASP A 168 -6.71 -18.93 -19.52
N THR A 169 -6.98 -19.18 -18.24
CA THR A 169 -8.29 -19.53 -17.66
C THR A 169 -9.42 -18.53 -18.01
N PRO A 170 -10.67 -18.97 -18.29
CA PRO A 170 -11.71 -18.07 -18.77
C PRO A 170 -12.33 -17.21 -17.63
N THR A 171 -12.09 -15.90 -17.72
CA THR A 171 -12.77 -14.86 -16.94
C THR A 171 -14.20 -14.64 -17.46
N VAL A 172 -15.18 -14.46 -16.56
CA VAL A 172 -16.56 -14.06 -16.91
C VAL A 172 -16.53 -12.63 -17.50
N PRO A 173 -16.99 -12.38 -18.73
CA PRO A 173 -16.89 -11.05 -19.35
C PRO A 173 -17.95 -10.06 -18.84
N GLU A 174 -17.57 -8.79 -18.64
CA GLU A 174 -18.48 -7.66 -18.37
C GLU A 174 -18.99 -6.98 -19.68
N PRO A 175 -20.16 -6.30 -19.65
CA PRO A 175 -20.81 -5.74 -20.83
C PRO A 175 -20.18 -4.41 -21.27
N SER A 176 -19.51 -4.41 -22.43
CA SER A 176 -18.97 -3.19 -23.04
C SER A 176 -20.04 -2.38 -23.76
N THR A 177 -19.94 -1.05 -23.62
CA THR A 177 -20.84 -0.01 -24.10
C THR A 177 -20.96 0.05 -25.63
N ARG A 178 -22.16 -0.28 -26.19
CA ARG A 178 -22.69 0.39 -27.40
C ARG A 178 -24.17 0.14 -27.70
N LYS A 179 -24.86 1.27 -27.98
CA LYS A 179 -26.19 1.55 -28.59
C LYS A 179 -27.43 0.80 -28.03
N PRO A 180 -28.52 1.53 -27.74
CA PRO A 180 -29.70 0.96 -27.11
C PRO A 180 -30.43 0.01 -28.08
N SER A 181 -30.39 -1.29 -27.79
CA SER A 181 -31.41 -2.22 -28.28
C SER A 181 -32.69 -2.01 -27.48
N SER A 182 -33.82 -1.97 -28.18
CA SER A 182 -35.16 -1.67 -27.65
C SER A 182 -35.83 -2.82 -26.89
N GLU A 183 -35.12 -3.91 -26.59
CA GLU A 183 -35.64 -5.06 -25.84
C GLU A 183 -35.11 -5.08 -24.40
N PRO A 184 -35.95 -5.38 -23.39
CA PRO A 184 -35.52 -5.45 -22.01
C PRO A 184 -34.55 -6.61 -21.79
N GLN A 185 -33.39 -6.32 -21.20
CA GLN A 185 -32.40 -7.30 -20.80
C GLN A 185 -32.94 -8.13 -19.63
N VAL A 186 -33.13 -9.43 -19.84
CA VAL A 186 -33.61 -10.35 -18.80
C VAL A 186 -32.43 -10.96 -18.06
N VAL A 187 -32.41 -10.85 -16.72
CA VAL A 187 -31.36 -11.41 -15.86
C VAL A 187 -31.99 -12.37 -14.85
N TYR A 188 -31.44 -13.57 -14.75
CA TYR A 188 -31.87 -14.59 -13.79
C TYR A 188 -30.88 -14.65 -12.62
N GLU A 189 -31.38 -14.67 -11.38
CA GLU A 189 -30.59 -14.80 -10.15
C GLU A 189 -31.12 -15.97 -9.33
N ALA A 190 -30.27 -16.61 -8.53
CA ALA A 190 -30.70 -17.67 -7.64
C ALA A 190 -31.47 -17.12 -6.43
N GLU A 191 -32.41 -17.89 -5.90
CA GLU A 191 -33.07 -17.58 -4.63
C GLU A 191 -32.04 -17.40 -3.50
N GLN A 192 -32.01 -16.21 -2.90
CA GLN A 192 -31.18 -15.92 -1.74
C GLN A 192 -31.87 -16.43 -0.48
N ARG A 193 -31.20 -17.35 0.22
CA ARG A 193 -31.66 -17.85 1.51
C ARG A 193 -31.15 -16.98 2.65
N THR A 194 -31.98 -16.82 3.68
CA THR A 194 -31.71 -16.01 4.88
C THR A 194 -31.63 -16.85 6.16
N SER A 195 -31.43 -18.17 6.03
CA SER A 195 -31.38 -19.06 7.20
C SER A 195 -30.17 -18.78 8.09
N LEU A 196 -30.24 -19.24 9.35
CA LEU A 196 -29.10 -19.15 10.29
C LEU A 196 -27.86 -19.87 9.74
N GLU A 197 -28.07 -20.99 9.06
CA GLU A 197 -27.01 -21.79 8.46
C GLU A 197 -26.33 -21.07 7.30
N ASP A 198 -27.11 -20.45 6.40
CA ASP A 198 -26.56 -19.62 5.31
C ASP A 198 -25.78 -18.43 5.87
N ALA A 199 -26.22 -17.87 6.99
CA ALA A 199 -25.49 -16.82 7.70
C ALA A 199 -24.18 -17.34 8.33
N LEU A 200 -24.12 -18.57 8.83
CA LEU A 200 -22.89 -19.20 9.35
C LEU A 200 -21.91 -19.57 8.23
N VAL A 201 -22.39 -20.05 7.07
CA VAL A 201 -21.56 -20.28 5.88
C VAL A 201 -20.95 -18.97 5.39
N ALA A 202 -21.79 -17.93 5.25
CA ALA A 202 -21.37 -16.57 4.92
C ALA A 202 -20.33 -16.03 5.92
N TYR A 203 -20.54 -16.26 7.21
CA TYR A 203 -19.58 -15.87 8.27
C TYR A 203 -18.27 -16.64 8.14
N THR A 204 -18.30 -17.94 7.84
CA THR A 204 -17.10 -18.76 7.65
C THR A 204 -16.26 -18.26 6.48
N MET A 205 -16.89 -17.92 5.35
CA MET A 205 -16.20 -17.32 4.21
C MET A 205 -15.50 -16.01 4.59
N LEU A 206 -16.19 -15.14 5.33
CA LEU A 206 -15.60 -13.89 5.83
C LEU A 206 -14.41 -14.17 6.76
N MET A 207 -14.55 -15.10 7.70
CA MET A 207 -13.46 -15.48 8.62
C MET A 207 -12.24 -16.01 7.88
N ASN A 208 -12.43 -16.80 6.82
CA ASN A 208 -11.35 -17.26 5.96
C ASN A 208 -10.64 -16.10 5.25
N ASP A 209 -11.40 -15.17 4.67
CA ASP A 209 -10.82 -13.98 4.02
C ASP A 209 -10.05 -13.11 5.02
N LEU A 210 -10.61 -12.87 6.21
CA LEU A 210 -9.95 -12.12 7.28
C LEU A 210 -8.70 -12.83 7.81
N SER A 211 -8.69 -14.16 7.86
CA SER A 211 -7.50 -14.95 8.25
C SER A 211 -6.34 -14.79 7.26
N LYS A 212 -6.63 -14.75 5.95
CA LYS A 212 -5.63 -14.47 4.91
C LYS A 212 -5.04 -13.07 5.07
N ILE A 213 -5.88 -12.07 5.32
CA ILE A 213 -5.44 -10.68 5.57
C ILE A 213 -4.56 -10.61 6.82
N ARG A 214 -4.99 -11.23 7.92
CA ARG A 214 -4.25 -11.28 9.19
C ARG A 214 -2.88 -11.93 9.01
N ALA A 215 -2.81 -13.09 8.34
CA ALA A 215 -1.56 -13.77 8.02
C ALA A 215 -0.62 -12.89 7.17
N ARG A 216 -1.18 -12.14 6.20
CA ARG A 216 -0.40 -11.22 5.39
C ARG A 216 0.16 -10.05 6.21
N ILE A 217 -0.60 -9.50 7.15
CA ILE A 217 -0.13 -8.46 8.07
C ILE A 217 0.98 -9.01 8.98
N SER A 218 0.83 -10.23 9.52
CA SER A 218 1.89 -10.88 10.29
C SER A 218 3.17 -11.05 9.48
N TRP A 219 3.06 -11.38 8.18
CA TRP A 219 4.20 -11.41 7.26
C TRP A 219 4.86 -10.04 7.11
N ILE A 220 4.08 -8.94 6.97
CA ILE A 220 4.64 -7.57 6.89
C ILE A 220 5.50 -7.27 8.14
N TRP A 221 4.95 -7.49 9.34
CA TRP A 221 5.66 -7.13 10.57
C TRP A 221 6.80 -8.09 10.92
N SER A 222 6.73 -9.35 10.51
CA SER A 222 7.86 -10.28 10.61
C SER A 222 9.02 -9.82 9.74
N ASN A 223 8.75 -9.36 8.52
CA ASN A 223 9.78 -8.85 7.60
C ASN A 223 10.28 -7.45 8.01
N TYR A 224 9.44 -6.62 8.63
CA TYR A 224 9.90 -5.40 9.31
C TYR A 224 10.91 -5.74 10.42
N ARG A 225 10.61 -6.76 11.25
CA ARG A 225 11.48 -7.18 12.35
C ARG A 225 12.87 -7.61 11.87
N THR A 226 12.97 -8.24 10.71
CA THR A 226 14.23 -8.64 10.07
C THR A 226 14.90 -7.52 9.27
N GLY A 227 14.31 -6.32 9.21
CA GLY A 227 14.86 -5.16 8.51
C GLY A 227 14.55 -5.06 7.01
N LEU A 228 13.68 -5.93 6.47
CA LEU A 228 13.34 -5.92 5.05
C LEU A 228 12.38 -4.76 4.69
N PHE A 229 11.44 -4.43 5.58
CA PHE A 229 10.48 -3.36 5.36
C PHE A 229 10.73 -2.16 6.25
N ASP A 230 10.54 -0.96 5.70
CA ASP A 230 10.48 0.29 6.44
C ASP A 230 9.17 0.41 7.23
N ALA A 231 9.23 1.07 8.39
CA ALA A 231 8.07 1.22 9.27
C ALA A 231 6.92 1.99 8.61
N ALA A 232 7.21 2.97 7.73
CA ALA A 232 6.20 3.77 7.05
C ALA A 232 5.44 2.92 6.03
N ALA A 233 6.16 2.14 5.21
CA ALA A 233 5.59 1.21 4.25
C ALA A 233 4.72 0.14 4.93
N ALA A 234 5.25 -0.48 6.00
CA ALA A 234 4.53 -1.49 6.79
C ALA A 234 3.22 -0.93 7.39
N ALA A 235 3.26 0.30 7.91
CA ALA A 235 2.10 0.93 8.52
C ALA A 235 1.00 1.28 7.50
N ILE A 236 1.35 1.86 6.35
CA ILE A 236 0.37 2.19 5.29
C ILE A 236 -0.26 0.91 4.74
N ALA A 237 0.54 -0.12 4.46
CA ALA A 237 0.04 -1.41 3.96
C ALA A 237 -0.88 -2.09 4.99
N THR A 238 -0.51 -2.09 6.28
CA THR A 238 -1.35 -2.63 7.36
C THR A 238 -2.68 -1.88 7.46
N ASN A 239 -2.64 -0.55 7.45
CA ASN A 239 -3.86 0.25 7.60
C ASN A 239 -4.78 0.10 6.38
N SER A 240 -4.23 -0.02 5.18
CA SER A 240 -4.99 -0.30 3.94
C SER A 240 -5.59 -1.71 3.95
N ALA A 241 -4.88 -2.69 4.49
CA ALA A 241 -5.40 -4.04 4.67
C ALA A 241 -6.60 -4.08 5.64
N ILE A 242 -6.60 -3.25 6.69
CA ILE A 242 -7.75 -3.09 7.59
C ILE A 242 -8.94 -2.43 6.87
N ASP A 243 -8.71 -1.45 5.98
CA ASP A 243 -9.78 -0.87 5.14
C ASP A 243 -10.41 -1.93 4.21
N ILE A 244 -9.60 -2.78 3.58
CA ILE A 244 -10.10 -3.88 2.76
C ILE A 244 -10.95 -4.84 3.62
N ALA A 245 -10.43 -5.25 4.78
CA ALA A 245 -11.16 -6.09 5.72
C ALA A 245 -12.50 -5.46 6.16
N ARG A 246 -12.50 -4.14 6.41
CA ARG A 246 -13.71 -3.36 6.71
C ARG A 246 -14.73 -3.47 5.59
N ASN A 247 -14.33 -3.28 4.34
CA ASN A 247 -15.24 -3.38 3.20
C ASN A 247 -15.86 -4.79 3.08
N LEU A 248 -15.07 -5.84 3.33
CA LEU A 248 -15.57 -7.22 3.38
C LEU A 248 -16.61 -7.41 4.51
N MET A 249 -16.33 -6.87 5.70
CA MET A 249 -17.27 -6.93 6.83
C MET A 249 -18.57 -6.15 6.56
N GLU A 250 -18.47 -4.97 5.95
CA GLU A 250 -19.62 -4.12 5.64
C GLU A 250 -20.53 -4.73 4.57
N GLU A 251 -19.95 -5.43 3.57
CA GLU A 251 -20.71 -6.22 2.58
C GLU A 251 -21.61 -7.28 3.24
N MET A 252 -21.11 -7.90 4.31
CA MET A 252 -21.78 -9.03 4.96
C MET A 252 -22.70 -8.63 6.12
N LEU A 253 -22.60 -7.38 6.59
CA LEU A 253 -23.34 -6.87 7.73
C LEU A 253 -24.87 -7.05 7.63
N PRO A 254 -25.54 -6.86 6.47
CA PRO A 254 -26.99 -7.06 6.36
C PRO A 254 -27.43 -8.50 6.66
N ILE A 255 -26.61 -9.49 6.28
CA ILE A 255 -26.87 -10.92 6.53
C ILE A 255 -26.78 -11.19 8.04
N PHE A 256 -25.75 -10.62 8.67
CA PHE A 256 -25.49 -10.86 10.09
C PHE A 256 -26.48 -10.15 11.01
N LYS A 257 -27.00 -8.98 10.63
CA LYS A 257 -27.99 -8.24 11.43
C LYS A 257 -29.27 -9.03 11.69
N GLN A 258 -29.70 -9.89 10.76
CA GLN A 258 -30.91 -10.70 10.93
C GLN A 258 -30.77 -11.76 12.04
N HIS A 259 -29.54 -12.22 12.29
CA HIS A 259 -29.24 -13.30 13.24
C HIS A 259 -28.49 -12.81 14.49
N GLY A 260 -28.11 -11.53 14.51
CA GLY A 260 -27.20 -10.94 15.50
C GLY A 260 -25.75 -11.33 15.21
N ALA A 261 -24.93 -10.38 14.76
CA ALA A 261 -23.53 -10.62 14.40
C ALA A 261 -22.74 -11.33 15.52
N TRP A 262 -22.94 -10.94 16.78
CA TRP A 262 -22.28 -11.58 17.92
C TRP A 262 -22.84 -12.94 18.31
N SER A 263 -24.12 -13.21 18.00
CA SER A 263 -24.65 -14.56 18.13
C SER A 263 -23.95 -15.50 17.13
N LEU A 264 -23.74 -15.03 15.90
CA LEU A 264 -23.01 -15.78 14.87
C LEU A 264 -21.56 -16.02 15.27
N THR A 265 -20.84 -15.01 15.78
CA THR A 265 -19.46 -15.18 16.26
C THR A 265 -19.36 -16.22 17.37
N ASN A 266 -20.25 -16.18 18.37
CA ASN A 266 -20.24 -17.16 19.46
C ASN A 266 -20.56 -18.58 18.97
N LYS A 267 -21.53 -18.73 18.05
CA LYS A 267 -21.86 -20.03 17.43
C LYS A 267 -20.69 -20.58 16.61
N PHE A 268 -20.04 -19.72 15.82
CA PHE A 268 -18.86 -20.08 15.04
C PHE A 268 -17.69 -20.50 15.92
N TYR A 269 -17.42 -19.76 16.99
CA TYR A 269 -16.42 -20.13 17.99
C TYR A 269 -16.72 -21.47 18.64
N LEU A 270 -17.97 -21.70 19.09
CA LEU A 270 -18.37 -22.97 19.69
C LEU A 270 -18.14 -24.14 18.70
N ALA A 271 -18.53 -23.97 17.44
CA ALA A 271 -18.26 -24.97 16.40
C ALA A 271 -16.75 -25.25 16.23
N CYS A 272 -15.92 -24.20 16.20
CA CYS A 272 -14.47 -24.35 16.12
C CYS A 272 -13.86 -25.04 17.36
N CYS A 273 -14.38 -24.78 18.56
CA CYS A 273 -13.97 -25.44 19.79
C CYS A 273 -14.27 -26.94 19.76
N LEU A 274 -15.50 -27.31 19.41
CA LEU A 274 -15.89 -28.72 19.29
C LEU A 274 -15.03 -29.46 18.26
N ARG A 275 -14.75 -28.81 17.12
CA ARG A 275 -13.87 -29.34 16.08
C ARG A 275 -12.42 -29.57 16.55
N LYS A 276 -11.89 -28.71 17.43
CA LYS A 276 -10.56 -28.89 18.03
C LYS A 276 -10.56 -29.85 19.24
N GLY A 277 -11.70 -30.51 19.54
CA GLY A 277 -11.82 -31.52 20.60
C GLY A 277 -12.10 -30.97 22.00
N TYR A 278 -12.48 -29.68 22.13
CA TYR A 278 -12.91 -29.12 23.41
C TYR A 278 -14.33 -29.57 23.75
N SER A 279 -14.59 -29.82 25.04
CA SER A 279 -15.96 -30.08 25.51
C SER A 279 -16.80 -28.79 25.48
N ILE A 280 -18.14 -28.94 25.42
CA ILE A 280 -19.07 -27.81 25.51
C ILE A 280 -18.81 -26.97 26.78
N MET A 281 -18.52 -27.62 27.91
CA MET A 281 -18.23 -26.91 29.16
C MET A 281 -16.95 -26.07 29.08
N GLN A 282 -15.90 -26.58 28.42
CA GLN A 282 -14.67 -25.82 28.20
C GLN A 282 -14.86 -24.68 27.18
N ALA A 283 -15.70 -24.90 26.16
CA ALA A 283 -15.99 -23.90 25.15
C ALA A 283 -16.85 -22.75 25.72
N LEU A 284 -17.78 -23.04 26.61
CA LEU A 284 -18.65 -22.04 27.26
C LEU A 284 -18.02 -21.35 28.48
N ASP A 285 -16.76 -21.61 28.77
CA ASP A 285 -16.00 -20.90 29.82
C ASP A 285 -16.03 -19.39 29.55
N GLU A 286 -16.56 -18.59 30.48
CA GLU A 286 -16.77 -17.14 30.27
C GLU A 286 -15.47 -16.41 29.95
N ASP A 287 -14.35 -16.87 30.52
CA ASP A 287 -13.03 -16.29 30.30
C ASP A 287 -12.30 -16.83 29.06
N HIS A 288 -12.85 -17.84 28.38
CA HIS A 288 -12.30 -18.49 27.17
C HIS A 288 -10.84 -18.96 27.36
N ARG A 289 -10.44 -19.23 28.61
CA ARG A 289 -9.04 -19.49 28.99
C ARG A 289 -8.55 -20.84 28.48
N TYR A 290 -9.45 -21.82 28.39
CA TYR A 290 -9.11 -23.17 27.94
C TYR A 290 -8.94 -23.27 26.43
N ALA A 291 -9.75 -22.52 25.67
CA ALA A 291 -9.74 -22.51 24.21
C ALA A 291 -9.22 -21.17 23.65
N TYR A 292 -8.24 -20.57 24.33
CA TYR A 292 -7.68 -19.25 23.99
C TYR A 292 -7.30 -19.15 22.50
N ASP A 293 -6.58 -20.15 21.96
CA ASP A 293 -6.13 -20.08 20.56
C ASP A 293 -7.33 -20.04 19.60
N VAL A 294 -8.39 -20.79 19.89
CA VAL A 294 -9.64 -20.73 19.11
C VAL A 294 -10.32 -19.38 19.28
N ALA A 295 -10.44 -18.88 20.51
CA ALA A 295 -11.06 -17.58 20.78
C ALA A 295 -10.31 -16.42 20.13
N ASN A 296 -8.97 -16.50 20.05
CA ASN A 296 -8.11 -15.56 19.36
C ASN A 296 -8.32 -15.63 17.84
N ASP A 297 -8.38 -16.84 17.27
CA ASP A 297 -8.63 -17.06 15.84
C ASP A 297 -10.03 -16.60 15.41
N THR A 298 -11.01 -16.62 16.33
CA THR A 298 -12.38 -16.15 16.10
C THR A 298 -12.64 -14.73 16.58
N TYR A 299 -11.60 -13.95 16.91
CA TYR A 299 -11.67 -12.56 17.37
C TYR A 299 -12.42 -12.32 18.70
N LEU A 300 -12.77 -13.39 19.44
CA LEU A 300 -13.52 -13.28 20.69
C LEU A 300 -12.70 -12.61 21.80
N ILE A 301 -11.38 -12.85 21.86
CA ILE A 301 -10.50 -12.20 22.84
C ILE A 301 -10.53 -10.67 22.65
N ALA A 302 -10.22 -10.20 21.44
CA ALA A 302 -10.27 -8.76 21.13
C ALA A 302 -11.66 -8.16 21.39
N PHE A 303 -12.73 -8.88 21.02
CA PHE A 303 -14.10 -8.46 21.24
C PHE A 303 -14.43 -8.26 22.73
N GLN A 304 -14.10 -9.25 23.56
CA GLN A 304 -14.35 -9.18 25.01
C GLN A 304 -13.61 -8.02 25.66
N LEU A 305 -12.33 -7.84 25.31
CA LEU A 305 -11.52 -6.75 25.81
C LEU A 305 -12.12 -5.40 25.41
N LEU A 306 -12.50 -5.21 24.15
CA LEU A 306 -13.09 -3.96 23.67
C LEU A 306 -14.49 -3.68 24.23
N ILE A 307 -15.32 -4.70 24.47
CA ILE A 307 -16.59 -4.53 25.18
C ILE A 307 -16.35 -4.07 26.62
N SER A 308 -15.38 -4.66 27.32
CA SER A 308 -15.09 -4.26 28.70
C SER A 308 -14.62 -2.81 28.77
N VAL A 309 -13.86 -2.37 27.76
CA VAL A 309 -13.48 -0.98 27.51
C VAL A 309 -14.71 -0.08 27.27
N GLN A 310 -15.63 -0.49 26.39
CA GLN A 310 -16.85 0.29 26.08
C GLN A 310 -17.72 0.50 27.32
N LYS A 311 -17.86 -0.51 28.19
CA LYS A 311 -18.67 -0.46 29.42
C LYS A 311 -18.18 0.59 30.42
N VAL A 312 -16.87 0.85 30.47
CA VAL A 312 -16.27 1.82 31.39
C VAL A 312 -16.13 3.21 30.78
N LEU A 313 -16.43 3.38 29.49
CA LEU A 313 -16.28 4.64 28.80
C LEU A 313 -17.34 5.67 29.24
N ASP A 314 -16.90 6.73 29.90
CA ASP A 314 -17.73 7.87 30.29
C ASP A 314 -17.68 8.97 29.22
N PRO A 315 -18.79 9.59 28.80
CA PRO A 315 -18.76 10.64 27.77
C PRO A 315 -18.06 11.94 28.22
N ASN A 316 -18.08 12.25 29.51
CA ASN A 316 -17.63 13.53 30.06
C ASN A 316 -16.24 13.45 30.69
N ASN A 317 -15.77 12.24 31.01
CA ASN A 317 -14.52 12.00 31.70
C ASN A 317 -13.58 11.14 30.86
N LEU A 318 -12.28 11.42 31.00
CA LEU A 318 -11.24 10.58 30.41
C LEU A 318 -11.06 9.34 31.28
N PRO A 319 -11.11 8.12 30.72
CA PRO A 319 -10.87 6.90 31.48
C PRO A 319 -9.37 6.81 31.74
N LEU A 320 -8.93 7.17 32.94
CA LEU A 320 -7.52 7.11 33.32
C LEU A 320 -7.18 5.70 33.82
N TYR A 321 -6.44 4.95 33.00
CA TYR A 321 -5.91 3.65 33.39
C TYR A 321 -4.90 3.79 34.53
N LYS A 322 -4.94 2.82 35.45
CA LYS A 322 -3.96 2.69 36.54
C LYS A 322 -2.93 1.66 36.12
N ASP A 323 -1.68 2.07 35.99
CA ASP A 323 -0.58 1.17 35.63
C ASP A 323 -0.46 0.01 36.61
N GLY A 324 -0.12 -1.17 36.09
CA GLY A 324 -0.02 -2.41 36.85
C GLY A 324 -1.35 -3.00 37.33
N LEU A 325 -2.51 -2.39 37.02
CA LEU A 325 -3.82 -2.88 37.48
C LEU A 325 -4.09 -4.34 37.09
N PHE A 326 -3.64 -4.75 35.90
CA PHE A 326 -3.83 -6.10 35.38
C PHE A 326 -2.54 -6.92 35.27
N GLY A 327 -1.43 -6.41 35.83
CA GLY A 327 -0.08 -6.94 35.67
C GLY A 327 0.82 -6.05 34.82
N GLU A 328 2.04 -6.50 34.56
CA GLU A 328 3.02 -5.86 33.70
C GLU A 328 3.29 -6.75 32.49
N TYR A 329 3.40 -6.14 31.30
CA TYR A 329 3.73 -6.85 30.08
C TYR A 329 5.25 -7.01 29.96
N ASP A 330 5.73 -8.26 29.89
CA ASP A 330 7.14 -8.57 29.68
C ASP A 330 7.39 -9.02 28.22
N PRO A 331 7.89 -8.12 27.35
CA PRO A 331 8.15 -8.45 25.96
C PRO A 331 9.37 -9.37 25.76
N SER A 332 10.17 -9.66 26.80
CA SER A 332 11.34 -10.54 26.69
C SER A 332 10.98 -12.03 26.70
N VAL A 333 9.79 -12.37 27.21
CA VAL A 333 9.34 -13.76 27.29
C VAL A 333 8.90 -14.29 25.93
N ASP A 334 9.28 -15.54 25.65
CA ASP A 334 8.81 -16.31 24.50
C ASP A 334 7.32 -16.64 24.66
N ARG A 335 6.49 -15.90 23.91
CA ARG A 335 5.02 -16.00 23.97
C ARG A 335 4.51 -17.39 23.60
N GLU A 336 5.22 -18.14 22.74
CA GLU A 336 4.76 -19.47 22.32
C GLU A 336 4.75 -20.47 23.49
N ARG A 337 5.59 -20.23 24.51
CA ARG A 337 5.70 -21.07 25.71
C ARG A 337 4.73 -20.70 26.82
N LEU A 338 4.02 -19.58 26.69
CA LEU A 338 3.05 -19.13 27.69
C LEU A 338 1.81 -20.01 27.70
N ALA A 339 1.28 -20.25 28.90
CA ALA A 339 -0.02 -20.88 29.05
C ALA A 339 -1.13 -19.96 28.49
N SER A 340 -2.24 -20.54 28.04
CA SER A 340 -3.39 -19.81 27.50
C SER A 340 -3.90 -18.69 28.41
N THR A 341 -3.87 -18.90 29.74
CA THR A 341 -4.23 -17.88 30.73
C THR A 341 -3.27 -16.70 30.75
N GLU A 342 -1.98 -16.94 30.62
CA GLU A 342 -0.94 -15.90 30.60
C GLU A 342 -1.02 -15.12 29.29
N LYS A 343 -1.28 -15.81 28.17
CA LYS A 343 -1.50 -15.18 26.87
C LYS A 343 -2.64 -14.16 26.89
N PHE A 344 -3.77 -14.53 27.51
CA PHE A 344 -4.92 -13.65 27.72
C PHE A 344 -4.60 -12.45 28.61
N VAL A 345 -3.84 -12.66 29.69
CA VAL A 345 -3.45 -11.57 30.60
C VAL A 345 -2.58 -10.56 29.85
N GLU A 346 -1.61 -10.99 29.04
CA GLU A 346 -0.82 -10.09 28.19
C GLU A 346 -1.72 -9.27 27.24
N ASP A 347 -2.67 -9.89 26.55
CA ASP A 347 -3.57 -9.18 25.63
C ASP A 347 -4.42 -8.14 26.35
N ARG A 348 -4.91 -8.48 27.55
CA ARG A 348 -5.66 -7.57 28.39
C ARG A 348 -4.83 -6.36 28.79
N ILE A 349 -3.57 -6.56 29.20
CA ILE A 349 -2.66 -5.46 29.56
C ILE A 349 -2.48 -4.53 28.36
N LEU A 350 -2.13 -5.08 27.20
CA LEU A 350 -1.87 -4.33 25.97
C LEU A 350 -3.06 -3.45 25.54
N ILE A 351 -4.28 -4.01 25.49
CA ILE A 351 -5.47 -3.24 25.10
C ILE A 351 -5.82 -2.17 26.16
N MET A 352 -5.75 -2.53 27.44
CA MET A 352 -6.15 -1.62 28.52
C MET A 352 -5.20 -0.44 28.68
N GLU A 353 -3.89 -0.65 28.52
CA GLU A 353 -2.90 0.43 28.57
C GLU A 353 -3.02 1.38 27.38
N MET A 354 -3.35 0.85 26.19
CA MET A 354 -3.52 1.65 24.99
C MET A 354 -4.84 2.44 24.98
N PHE A 355 -5.87 1.94 25.66
CA PHE A 355 -7.21 2.52 25.62
C PHE A 355 -7.27 3.99 26.05
N THR A 356 -6.66 4.36 27.19
CA THR A 356 -6.66 5.75 27.67
C THR A 356 -6.03 6.69 26.64
N GLU A 357 -4.96 6.25 25.98
CA GLU A 357 -4.26 7.04 24.97
C GLU A 357 -5.17 7.32 23.76
N LEU A 358 -5.82 6.28 23.24
CA LEU A 358 -6.70 6.37 22.06
C LEU A 358 -7.94 7.22 22.35
N VAL A 359 -8.51 7.15 23.56
CA VAL A 359 -9.62 8.05 23.94
C VAL A 359 -9.14 9.49 24.12
N ALA A 360 -7.95 9.69 24.69
CA ALA A 360 -7.40 11.02 24.89
C ALA A 360 -7.11 11.73 23.55
N VAL A 361 -6.44 11.05 22.61
CA VAL A 361 -6.15 11.64 21.29
C VAL A 361 -7.44 11.96 20.53
N THR A 362 -8.44 11.07 20.57
CA THR A 362 -9.69 11.25 19.81
C THR A 362 -10.60 12.34 20.37
N ARG A 363 -10.64 12.54 21.69
CA ARG A 363 -11.55 13.49 22.33
C ARG A 363 -10.94 14.85 22.65
N MET A 364 -9.63 14.92 22.84
CA MET A 364 -9.00 16.07 23.48
C MET A 364 -7.80 16.64 22.73
N VAL A 365 -7.30 15.95 21.70
CA VAL A 365 -6.18 16.44 20.88
C VAL A 365 -6.70 16.78 19.49
N ALA A 366 -7.03 18.06 19.28
CA ALA A 366 -7.46 18.55 17.98
C ALA A 366 -6.30 18.50 16.97
N ASN A 367 -6.64 18.18 15.72
CA ASN A 367 -5.71 18.20 14.58
C ASN A 367 -4.47 17.32 14.76
N TYR A 368 -4.62 16.16 15.42
CA TYR A 368 -3.55 15.15 15.40
C TYR A 368 -3.27 14.74 13.93
N PRO A 369 -2.00 14.64 13.48
CA PRO A 369 -1.69 14.65 12.04
C PRO A 369 -2.19 13.42 11.26
N VAL A 370 -2.33 12.28 11.93
CA VAL A 370 -2.73 11.01 11.31
C VAL A 370 -3.78 10.29 12.16
N GLN A 371 -4.59 9.45 11.52
CA GLN A 371 -5.54 8.57 12.18
C GLN A 371 -5.51 7.20 11.50
N ASP A 372 -5.18 6.17 12.28
CA ASP A 372 -5.28 4.77 11.85
C ASP A 372 -6.69 4.21 12.10
N GLU A 373 -6.97 3.03 11.55
CA GLU A 373 -8.27 2.38 11.65
C GLU A 373 -8.64 1.98 13.08
N PHE A 374 -7.65 1.68 13.93
CA PHE A 374 -7.90 1.37 15.34
C PHE A 374 -8.35 2.61 16.12
N THR A 375 -7.62 3.72 15.99
CA THR A 375 -7.99 5.02 16.58
C THR A 375 -9.35 5.49 16.07
N ARG A 376 -9.62 5.32 14.77
CA ARG A 376 -10.92 5.64 14.16
C ARG A 376 -12.05 4.82 14.79
N GLY A 377 -11.85 3.51 14.94
CA GLY A 377 -12.81 2.64 15.61
C GLY A 377 -13.07 3.02 17.06
N ILE A 378 -12.04 3.36 17.82
CA ILE A 378 -12.20 3.87 19.19
C ILE A 378 -13.00 5.18 19.20
N ALA A 379 -12.75 6.08 18.25
CA ALA A 379 -13.52 7.32 18.12
C ALA A 379 -15.01 7.06 17.81
N GLU A 380 -15.32 6.07 16.97
CA GLU A 380 -16.70 5.67 16.66
C GLU A 380 -17.39 5.02 17.85
N MET A 381 -16.74 4.05 18.50
CA MET A 381 -17.21 3.44 19.75
C MET A 381 -17.47 4.52 20.81
N ALA A 382 -16.59 5.52 20.91
CA ALA A 382 -16.73 6.61 21.86
C ALA A 382 -17.92 7.54 21.59
N LYS A 383 -18.33 7.68 20.32
CA LYS A 383 -19.53 8.42 19.93
C LYS A 383 -20.80 7.61 20.18
N MET A 384 -20.77 6.30 19.95
CA MET A 384 -21.91 5.41 20.16
C MET A 384 -22.26 5.20 21.64
N GLY A 385 -21.27 5.33 22.54
CA GLY A 385 -21.47 5.19 23.98
C GLY A 385 -21.66 3.73 24.41
N LYS A 386 -22.14 3.53 25.64
CA LYS A 386 -22.18 2.21 26.30
C LYS A 386 -23.18 1.22 25.73
N THR A 387 -24.18 1.70 24.97
CA THR A 387 -25.32 0.92 24.48
C THR A 387 -25.28 0.67 22.98
N GLY A 388 -24.28 1.19 22.27
CA GLY A 388 -24.14 0.98 20.84
C GLY A 388 -23.45 -0.33 20.52
N ASP A 389 -23.79 -0.92 19.38
CA ASP A 389 -23.11 -2.11 18.88
C ASP A 389 -21.65 -1.78 18.54
N LEU A 390 -20.73 -2.59 19.07
CA LEU A 390 -19.31 -2.44 18.75
C LEU A 390 -19.09 -2.66 17.24
N PRO A 391 -18.41 -1.76 16.52
CA PRO A 391 -18.11 -1.99 15.11
C PRO A 391 -17.24 -3.23 14.91
N PHE A 392 -17.61 -4.14 14.00
CA PHE A 392 -16.84 -5.38 13.82
C PHE A 392 -15.41 -5.12 13.32
N TYR A 393 -15.22 -4.13 12.45
CA TYR A 393 -13.89 -3.76 12.00
C TYR A 393 -12.98 -3.23 13.14
N LEU A 394 -13.55 -2.66 14.20
CA LEU A 394 -12.77 -2.24 15.38
C LEU A 394 -12.24 -3.47 16.13
N VAL A 395 -13.02 -4.54 16.21
CA VAL A 395 -12.55 -5.82 16.78
C VAL A 395 -11.38 -6.36 15.97
N PHE A 396 -11.50 -6.37 14.65
CA PHE A 396 -10.42 -6.78 13.76
C PHE A 396 -9.17 -5.88 13.93
N ALA A 397 -9.33 -4.56 13.95
CA ALA A 397 -8.21 -3.63 14.16
C ALA A 397 -7.54 -3.82 15.54
N GLY A 398 -8.32 -4.08 16.59
CA GLY A 398 -7.81 -4.42 17.92
C GLY A 398 -7.06 -5.76 17.93
N GLN A 399 -7.53 -6.76 17.19
CA GLN A 399 -6.81 -8.02 17.02
C GLN A 399 -5.49 -7.80 16.26
N ILE A 400 -5.47 -7.02 15.19
CA ILE A 400 -4.24 -6.69 14.45
C ILE A 400 -3.23 -6.00 15.37
N PHE A 401 -3.68 -5.08 16.22
CA PHE A 401 -2.81 -4.47 17.24
C PHE A 401 -2.16 -5.53 18.14
N LEU A 402 -2.93 -6.50 18.63
CA LEU A 402 -2.39 -7.62 19.43
C LEU A 402 -1.41 -8.47 18.62
N ASP A 403 -1.74 -8.83 17.38
CA ASP A 403 -0.92 -9.69 16.52
C ASP A 403 0.45 -9.06 16.23
N ILE A 404 0.49 -7.74 16.05
CA ILE A 404 1.73 -6.99 15.88
C ILE A 404 2.60 -7.10 17.13
N HIS A 405 2.01 -7.01 18.33
CA HIS A 405 2.72 -7.23 19.59
C HIS A 405 3.18 -8.68 19.77
N HIS A 406 2.36 -9.65 19.36
CA HIS A 406 2.74 -11.07 19.40
C HIS A 406 3.96 -11.34 18.50
N CYS A 407 4.02 -10.68 17.34
CA CYS A 407 5.11 -10.80 16.38
C CYS A 407 6.39 -10.04 16.78
N LEU A 408 6.26 -8.78 17.16
CA LEU A 408 7.39 -7.89 17.40
C LEU A 408 7.93 -7.98 18.82
N ARG A 409 7.08 -8.27 19.81
CA ARG A 409 7.44 -8.28 21.23
C ARG A 409 8.20 -6.99 21.61
N ALA A 410 9.46 -7.10 22.03
CA ALA A 410 10.29 -5.94 22.41
C ALA A 410 10.54 -4.97 21.24
N ASP A 411 10.47 -5.47 20.00
CA ASP A 411 10.72 -4.68 18.80
C ASP A 411 9.54 -3.75 18.44
N ALA A 412 8.39 -3.86 19.12
CA ALA A 412 7.22 -3.01 18.89
C ALA A 412 7.50 -1.51 19.15
N THR A 413 8.50 -1.18 19.97
CA THR A 413 8.90 0.22 20.20
C THR A 413 9.85 0.77 19.12
N ARG A 414 10.45 -0.06 18.26
CA ARG A 414 11.42 0.39 17.24
C ARG A 414 10.84 1.44 16.27
N PRO A 415 9.60 1.32 15.73
CA PRO A 415 9.02 2.36 14.88
C PRO A 415 8.92 3.74 15.55
N PHE A 416 8.68 3.77 16.87
CA PHE A 416 8.65 5.01 17.63
C PHE A 416 10.05 5.61 17.79
N GLN A 417 11.05 4.81 18.17
CA GLN A 417 12.43 5.28 18.29
C GLN A 417 12.92 5.87 16.97
N ARG A 418 12.58 5.17 15.88
CA ARG A 418 12.82 5.57 14.51
C ARG A 418 12.21 6.94 14.19
N LEU A 419 10.92 7.10 14.44
CA LEU A 419 10.21 8.37 14.26
C LEU A 419 10.89 9.50 15.03
N MET A 420 11.18 9.31 16.32
CA MET A 420 11.75 10.35 17.17
C MET A 420 13.15 10.78 16.73
N ASN A 421 13.98 9.83 16.30
CA ASN A 421 15.31 10.10 15.76
C ASN A 421 15.22 10.93 14.47
N GLU A 422 14.35 10.54 13.54
CA GLU A 422 14.14 11.28 12.29
C GLU A 422 13.58 12.68 12.55
N LEU A 423 12.59 12.84 13.44
CA LEU A 423 12.05 14.15 13.79
C LEU A 423 13.11 15.10 14.38
N SER A 424 13.99 14.58 15.24
CA SER A 424 15.08 15.36 15.84
C SER A 424 16.07 15.82 14.78
N MET A 425 16.49 14.91 13.89
CA MET A 425 17.40 15.24 12.79
C MET A 425 16.77 16.20 11.76
N GLN A 426 15.50 15.99 11.38
CA GLN A 426 14.79 16.86 10.43
C GLN A 426 14.63 18.28 10.98
N ASN A 427 14.34 18.43 12.29
CA ASN A 427 14.33 19.73 12.95
C ASN A 427 15.70 20.43 12.87
N GLY A 428 16.79 19.70 13.11
CA GLY A 428 18.15 20.21 12.93
C GLY A 428 18.42 20.63 11.48
N THR A 429 18.03 19.80 10.52
CA THR A 429 18.21 20.06 9.09
C THR A 429 17.46 21.30 8.62
N LEU A 430 16.20 21.49 9.04
CA LEU A 430 15.42 22.69 8.73
C LEU A 430 16.04 23.94 9.35
N SER A 431 16.49 23.86 10.60
CA SER A 431 17.16 24.97 11.28
C SER A 431 18.44 25.39 10.53
N SER A 432 19.29 24.43 10.18
CA SER A 432 20.53 24.70 9.44
C SER A 432 20.24 25.19 8.01
N HIS A 433 19.17 24.71 7.37
CA HIS A 433 18.74 25.24 6.07
C HIS A 433 18.32 26.71 6.16
N LEU A 434 17.46 27.08 7.11
CA LEU A 434 17.04 28.47 7.32
C LEU A 434 18.24 29.39 7.58
N LYS A 435 19.21 28.93 8.38
CA LYS A 435 20.47 29.66 8.63
C LYS A 435 21.31 29.80 7.36
N PHE A 436 21.46 28.72 6.59
CA PHE A 436 22.23 28.73 5.35
C PHE A 436 21.65 29.71 4.32
N HIS A 437 20.33 29.83 4.25
CA HIS A 437 19.63 30.73 3.32
C HIS A 437 19.32 32.13 3.88
N GLU A 438 19.90 32.53 5.02
CA GLU A 438 19.66 33.85 5.59
C GLU A 438 20.05 34.97 4.60
N LYS A 439 21.19 34.81 3.93
CA LYS A 439 21.73 35.78 2.95
C LYS A 439 21.56 35.35 1.50
N LEU A 440 21.26 34.08 1.25
CA LEU A 440 21.07 33.52 -0.09
C LEU A 440 19.57 33.48 -0.44
N LYS A 441 19.06 34.61 -0.96
CA LYS A 441 17.64 34.78 -1.33
C LYS A 441 17.45 34.88 -2.84
N ILE A 442 16.35 34.31 -3.33
CA ILE A 442 15.96 34.29 -4.75
C ILE A 442 14.48 34.67 -4.91
N SER A 443 14.11 35.24 -6.05
CA SER A 443 12.75 35.79 -6.26
C SER A 443 11.64 34.73 -6.31
N ASN A 444 11.95 33.52 -6.75
CA ASN A 444 11.04 32.37 -6.81
C ASN A 444 10.92 31.61 -5.47
N TRP A 445 11.64 32.05 -4.41
CA TRP A 445 11.48 31.53 -3.04
C TRP A 445 11.09 32.67 -2.08
N PRO A 446 9.79 33.00 -1.99
CA PRO A 446 9.31 34.07 -1.13
C PRO A 446 9.43 33.71 0.36
N ALA A 447 9.49 34.74 1.23
CA ALA A 447 9.60 34.59 2.68
C ALA A 447 8.47 33.77 3.32
N SER A 448 7.31 33.65 2.66
CA SER A 448 6.22 32.77 3.09
C SER A 448 6.64 31.30 3.16
N ASN A 449 7.59 30.87 2.32
CA ASN A 449 8.11 29.51 2.34
C ASN A 449 8.92 29.27 3.63
N ASP A 450 9.78 30.21 4.01
CA ASP A 450 10.54 30.14 5.27
C ASP A 450 9.61 30.07 6.49
N VAL A 451 8.48 30.80 6.45
CA VAL A 451 7.43 30.71 7.48
C VAL A 451 6.78 29.33 7.52
N ALA A 452 6.51 28.71 6.36
CA ALA A 452 5.98 27.35 6.28
C ALA A 452 6.97 26.32 6.87
N LEU A 453 8.28 26.48 6.62
CA LEU A 453 9.30 25.64 7.24
C LEU A 453 9.31 25.76 8.77
N GLN A 454 9.21 26.99 9.30
CA GLN A 454 9.11 27.21 10.74
C GLN A 454 7.84 26.61 11.36
N GLN A 455 6.72 26.62 10.64
CA GLN A 455 5.49 25.97 11.08
C GLN A 455 5.65 24.45 11.14
N MET A 456 6.33 23.86 10.16
CA MET A 456 6.65 22.43 10.15
C MET A 456 7.51 22.05 11.36
N MET A 457 8.57 22.82 11.67
CA MET A 457 9.40 22.59 12.87
C MET A 457 8.56 22.64 14.16
N LYS A 458 7.64 23.61 14.28
CA LYS A 458 6.74 23.71 15.44
C LYS A 458 5.83 22.48 15.58
N LYS A 459 5.33 21.95 14.46
CA LYS A 459 4.50 20.75 14.43
C LYS A 459 5.28 19.51 14.84
N MET A 460 6.52 19.33 14.35
CA MET A 460 7.41 18.26 14.78
C MET A 460 7.70 18.34 16.28
N ALA A 461 8.06 19.53 16.78
CA ALA A 461 8.31 19.76 18.21
C ALA A 461 7.07 19.48 19.07
N TRP A 462 5.87 19.84 18.58
CA TRP A 462 4.62 19.55 19.27
C TRP A 462 4.36 18.05 19.41
N ILE A 463 4.66 17.26 18.37
CA ILE A 463 4.59 15.78 18.45
C ILE A 463 5.62 15.23 19.42
N GLN A 464 6.86 15.74 19.41
CA GLN A 464 7.92 15.30 20.33
C GLN A 464 7.59 15.56 21.81
N GLN A 465 6.77 16.59 22.10
CA GLN A 465 6.31 16.91 23.45
C GLN A 465 5.18 15.99 23.97
N ASP A 466 4.67 15.09 23.12
CA ASP A 466 3.51 14.24 23.36
C ASP A 466 2.25 15.00 23.82
N PRO A 467 1.42 15.49 22.88
CA PRO A 467 0.20 16.20 23.23
C PRO A 467 -0.82 15.32 23.99
N VAL A 468 -0.77 13.99 23.82
CA VAL A 468 -1.66 13.06 24.51
C VAL A 468 -1.28 12.99 25.99
N TYR A 469 0.00 12.85 26.30
CA TYR A 469 0.53 12.94 27.66
C TYR A 469 0.18 14.28 28.33
N LEU A 470 0.42 15.41 27.65
CA LEU A 470 0.13 16.74 28.21
C LEU A 470 -1.36 16.91 28.56
N VAL A 471 -2.26 16.36 27.77
CA VAL A 471 -3.70 16.38 28.06
C VAL A 471 -4.04 15.52 29.27
N LYS A 472 -3.46 14.32 29.40
CA LYS A 472 -3.65 13.47 30.59
C LYS A 472 -3.17 14.19 31.85
N VAL A 473 -1.96 14.77 31.82
CA VAL A 473 -1.41 15.58 32.92
C VAL A 473 -2.40 16.69 33.33
N LYS A 474 -2.90 17.47 32.37
CA LYS A 474 -3.92 18.50 32.64
C LYS A 474 -5.19 17.93 33.28
N THR A 475 -5.59 16.72 32.88
CA THR A 475 -6.77 16.03 33.43
C THR A 475 -6.54 15.65 34.90
N TYR A 476 -5.39 15.06 35.26
CA TYR A 476 -5.01 14.80 36.65
C TYR A 476 -4.98 16.07 37.50
N THR A 477 -4.35 17.13 37.00
CA THR A 477 -4.31 18.43 37.67
C THR A 477 -5.72 18.97 37.94
N ARG A 478 -6.64 18.88 36.96
CA ARG A 478 -8.03 19.32 37.12
C ARG A 478 -8.78 18.53 38.18
N MET A 479 -8.51 17.23 38.30
CA MET A 479 -9.10 16.38 39.35
C MET A 479 -8.42 16.52 40.71
N ARG A 480 -7.35 17.33 40.82
CA ARG A 480 -6.55 17.50 42.05
C ARG A 480 -5.94 16.19 42.55
N VAL A 481 -5.59 15.30 41.62
CA VAL A 481 -4.90 14.04 41.90
C VAL A 481 -3.46 14.16 41.39
N PRO A 482 -2.44 13.70 42.14
CA PRO A 482 -1.07 13.66 41.66
C PRO A 482 -0.94 12.85 40.36
N VAL A 483 -0.10 13.32 39.44
CA VAL A 483 0.26 12.54 38.24
C VAL A 483 1.06 11.31 38.70
N PRO A 484 0.66 10.09 38.31
CA PRO A 484 1.39 8.88 38.67
C PRO A 484 2.82 8.92 38.14
N GLN A 485 3.79 8.49 38.96
CA GLN A 485 5.19 8.40 38.53
C GLN A 485 5.41 7.38 37.41
N SER A 486 4.53 6.37 37.31
CA SER A 486 4.55 5.36 36.25
C SER A 486 4.06 5.88 34.89
N MET A 487 3.43 7.07 34.86
CA MET A 487 2.90 7.65 33.64
C MET A 487 4.04 8.24 32.80
N GLU A 488 4.56 7.42 31.89
CA GLU A 488 5.59 7.83 30.94
C GLU A 488 5.00 8.54 29.69
N PRO A 489 5.73 9.48 29.08
CA PRO A 489 5.35 10.10 27.82
C PRO A 489 5.50 9.10 26.64
N ASN A 490 4.86 9.46 25.54
CA ASN A 490 4.83 8.77 24.25
C ASN A 490 4.25 7.35 24.28
N ARG A 491 3.49 6.96 25.31
CA ARG A 491 2.94 5.60 25.44
C ARG A 491 2.17 5.16 24.19
N MET A 492 1.35 6.04 23.62
CA MET A 492 0.57 5.75 22.41
C MET A 492 1.46 5.31 21.24
N LEU A 493 2.51 6.10 20.94
CA LEU A 493 3.39 5.84 19.81
C LEU A 493 4.35 4.69 20.08
N ARG A 494 4.82 4.54 21.33
CA ARG A 494 5.64 3.40 21.76
C ARG A 494 4.90 2.06 21.64
N SER A 495 3.59 2.08 21.84
CA SER A 495 2.74 0.89 21.84
C SER A 495 2.13 0.60 20.46
N SER A 496 1.99 1.59 19.57
CA SER A 496 1.42 1.40 18.23
C SER A 496 2.46 1.61 17.12
N PRO A 497 3.07 0.51 16.63
CA PRO A 497 3.89 0.49 15.42
C PRO A 497 3.23 1.16 14.21
N VAL A 498 1.91 0.96 14.04
CA VAL A 498 1.14 1.53 12.92
C VAL A 498 1.06 3.05 13.03
N LEU A 499 0.67 3.60 14.19
CA LEU A 499 0.60 5.06 14.37
C LEU A 499 1.97 5.73 14.23
N ALA A 500 3.01 5.12 14.80
CA ALA A 500 4.37 5.62 14.67
C ALA A 500 4.84 5.62 13.20
N GLY A 501 4.58 4.54 12.45
CA GLY A 501 4.90 4.45 11.03
C GLY A 501 4.10 5.43 10.15
N LEU A 502 2.82 5.66 10.45
CA LEU A 502 2.01 6.66 9.73
C LEU A 502 2.49 8.10 9.97
N LEU A 503 2.87 8.45 11.21
CA LEU A 503 3.51 9.73 11.50
C LEU A 503 4.87 9.87 10.82
N LEU A 504 5.61 8.78 10.73
CA LEU A 504 6.89 8.76 10.03
C LEU A 504 6.69 9.06 8.55
N TYR A 505 5.75 8.39 7.88
CA TYR A 505 5.34 8.70 6.51
C TYR A 505 4.97 10.18 6.34
N HIS A 506 4.14 10.70 7.26
CA HIS A 506 3.63 12.07 7.22
C HIS A 506 4.76 13.11 7.15
N PHE A 507 5.67 13.09 8.13
CA PHE A 507 6.75 14.09 8.19
C PHE A 507 7.82 13.86 7.15
N ARG A 508 8.13 12.60 6.81
CA ARG A 508 9.08 12.26 5.76
C ARG A 508 8.62 12.80 4.40
N THR A 509 7.35 12.67 4.06
CA THR A 509 6.79 13.18 2.80
C THR A 509 6.74 14.72 2.79
N GLU A 510 6.38 15.35 3.91
CA GLU A 510 6.43 16.82 4.04
C GLU A 510 7.86 17.37 3.81
N ILE A 511 8.88 16.73 4.38
CA ILE A 511 10.30 17.10 4.20
C ILE A 511 10.79 16.81 2.78
N HIS A 512 10.35 15.70 2.20
CA HIS A 512 10.65 15.33 0.82
C HIS A 512 10.18 16.43 -0.16
N ASP A 513 8.90 16.85 -0.06
CA ASP A 513 8.33 17.91 -0.90
C ASP A 513 9.12 19.22 -0.80
N VAL A 514 9.47 19.62 0.42
CA VAL A 514 10.29 20.81 0.67
C VAL A 514 11.68 20.65 0.04
N GLY A 515 12.33 19.51 0.23
CA GLY A 515 13.67 19.25 -0.30
C GLY A 515 13.73 19.33 -1.82
N ILE A 516 12.77 18.73 -2.51
CA ILE A 516 12.65 18.81 -3.97
C ILE A 516 12.35 20.24 -4.42
N ALA A 517 11.43 20.95 -3.73
CA ALA A 517 11.11 22.34 -4.06
C ALA A 517 12.33 23.26 -3.92
N VAL A 518 13.12 23.11 -2.86
CA VAL A 518 14.38 23.83 -2.65
C VAL A 518 15.39 23.46 -3.73
N ALA A 519 15.58 22.16 -4.01
CA ALA A 519 16.53 21.70 -5.01
C ALA A 519 16.25 22.32 -6.39
N ASN A 520 14.96 22.39 -6.77
CA ASN A 520 14.49 22.99 -8.00
C ASN A 520 14.63 24.52 -8.03
N ALA A 521 14.29 25.20 -6.94
CA ALA A 521 14.33 26.66 -6.89
C ALA A 521 15.76 27.20 -7.08
N TRP A 522 16.77 26.48 -6.57
CA TRP A 522 18.19 26.85 -6.68
C TRP A 522 18.95 26.11 -7.79
N GLY A 523 18.37 25.13 -8.48
CA GLY A 523 19.09 24.28 -9.47
C GLY A 523 20.24 23.47 -8.85
N SER A 524 20.24 23.32 -7.54
CA SER A 524 21.38 22.84 -6.75
C SER A 524 21.74 21.37 -6.95
N ILE A 525 20.85 20.54 -7.48
CA ILE A 525 21.13 19.10 -7.68
C ILE A 525 21.39 18.80 -9.16
N THR A 526 20.48 19.26 -10.03
CA THR A 526 20.56 18.98 -11.47
C THR A 526 21.79 19.58 -12.12
N TYR A 527 22.23 20.79 -11.72
CA TYR A 527 23.36 21.45 -12.37
C TYR A 527 24.71 20.86 -11.94
N PRO A 528 24.94 20.56 -10.64
CA PRO A 528 26.10 19.76 -10.24
C PRO A 528 26.11 18.37 -10.84
N TRP A 529 24.95 17.72 -11.02
CA TRP A 529 24.88 16.44 -11.74
C TRP A 529 25.39 16.57 -13.18
N HIS A 530 24.99 17.62 -13.91
CA HIS A 530 25.50 17.85 -15.27
C HIS A 530 27.03 17.96 -15.30
N LEU A 531 27.61 18.72 -14.35
CA LEU A 531 29.05 18.88 -14.23
C LEU A 531 29.74 17.56 -13.87
N TYR A 532 29.21 16.82 -12.89
CA TYR A 532 29.69 15.50 -12.51
C TYR A 532 29.71 14.53 -13.70
N ASN A 533 28.61 14.43 -14.45
CA ASN A 533 28.52 13.59 -15.64
C ASN A 533 29.57 13.96 -16.69
N ALA A 534 29.76 15.26 -16.95
CA ALA A 534 30.76 15.73 -17.91
C ALA A 534 32.19 15.38 -17.47
N LEU A 535 32.54 15.63 -16.19
CA LEU A 535 33.87 15.33 -15.65
C LEU A 535 34.15 13.82 -15.62
N ARG A 536 33.13 12.99 -15.34
CA ARG A 536 33.23 11.52 -15.40
C ARG A 536 33.45 11.04 -16.84
N SER A 537 32.69 11.56 -17.80
CA SER A 537 32.79 11.20 -19.23
C SER A 537 34.16 11.55 -19.82
N GLU A 538 34.75 12.65 -19.34
CA GLU A 538 36.06 13.16 -19.77
C GLU A 538 37.22 12.57 -18.95
N LYS A 539 36.92 11.62 -18.04
CA LYS A 539 37.88 10.90 -17.19
C LYS A 539 38.77 11.82 -16.33
N MET A 540 38.18 12.91 -15.83
CA MET A 540 38.87 13.90 -15.00
C MET A 540 38.70 13.68 -13.48
N LEU A 541 37.82 12.76 -13.09
CA LEU A 541 37.58 12.41 -11.69
C LEU A 541 38.41 11.20 -11.26
N ALA A 542 38.98 11.26 -10.06
CA ALA A 542 39.75 10.17 -9.47
C ALA A 542 38.86 9.04 -8.93
N ARG A 543 37.63 9.36 -8.51
CA ARG A 543 36.62 8.41 -8.01
C ARG A 543 35.22 8.87 -8.35
N SER A 544 34.24 7.97 -8.25
CA SER A 544 32.82 8.32 -8.40
C SER A 544 32.29 9.06 -7.18
N TRP A 545 31.21 9.82 -7.38
CA TRP A 545 30.48 10.48 -6.31
C TRP A 545 29.28 9.62 -5.91
N SER A 546 29.50 8.72 -4.96
CA SER A 546 28.51 7.70 -4.56
C SER A 546 27.16 8.30 -4.17
N ASP A 547 27.14 9.42 -3.45
CA ASP A 547 25.87 10.10 -3.10
C ASP A 547 25.07 10.56 -4.34
N MET A 548 25.75 11.09 -5.37
CA MET A 548 25.10 11.51 -6.61
C MET A 548 24.68 10.30 -7.47
N ASP A 549 25.43 9.20 -7.43
CA ASP A 549 25.05 7.95 -8.11
C ASP A 549 23.75 7.37 -7.51
N VAL A 550 23.59 7.44 -6.17
CA VAL A 550 22.32 7.08 -5.50
C VAL A 550 21.17 8.00 -5.95
N VAL A 551 21.41 9.31 -6.01
CA VAL A 551 20.40 10.28 -6.49
C VAL A 551 20.01 10.00 -7.94
N HIS A 552 20.97 9.66 -8.80
CA HIS A 552 20.72 9.27 -10.18
C HIS A 552 19.86 8.00 -10.25
N SER A 553 20.13 7.00 -9.43
CA SER A 553 19.30 5.79 -9.37
C SER A 553 17.87 6.05 -8.87
N ILE A 554 17.70 6.95 -7.90
CA ILE A 554 16.38 7.32 -7.37
C ILE A 554 15.58 8.09 -8.43
N LEU A 555 16.15 9.18 -8.96
CA LEU A 555 15.43 10.11 -9.83
C LEU A 555 15.30 9.62 -11.28
N GLY A 556 16.26 8.84 -11.75
CA GLY A 556 16.41 8.43 -13.15
C GLY A 556 16.76 9.58 -14.11
N ASP A 557 17.18 9.19 -15.32
CA ASP A 557 17.60 10.10 -16.39
C ASP A 557 16.62 11.21 -16.69
N ALA A 558 15.32 10.89 -16.72
CA ALA A 558 14.27 11.82 -17.08
C ALA A 558 14.18 13.02 -16.13
N ASN A 559 14.64 12.92 -14.88
CA ASN A 559 14.63 14.03 -13.93
C ASN A 559 15.92 14.86 -13.95
N LEU A 560 17.01 14.28 -14.43
CA LEU A 560 18.35 14.88 -14.35
C LEU A 560 18.80 15.52 -15.67
N HIS A 561 18.30 15.05 -16.82
CA HIS A 561 18.59 15.67 -18.11
C HIS A 561 17.46 15.57 -19.13
N VAL A 562 17.60 16.36 -20.21
CA VAL A 562 16.68 16.38 -21.35
C VAL A 562 17.21 15.49 -22.47
N GLY A 563 16.55 14.38 -22.78
CA GLY A 563 16.97 13.46 -23.85
C GLY A 563 17.99 12.42 -23.35
N SER A 564 18.89 11.96 -24.21
CA SER A 564 19.96 11.02 -23.84
C SER A 564 21.02 11.66 -22.94
N THR A 565 21.71 10.84 -22.16
CA THR A 565 22.81 11.26 -21.28
C THR A 565 23.89 11.95 -22.12
N PRO A 566 24.31 13.18 -21.78
CA PRO A 566 25.31 13.92 -22.53
C PRO A 566 26.68 13.21 -22.54
N GLN A 567 27.32 13.05 -23.70
CA GLN A 567 28.60 12.31 -23.84
C GLN A 567 29.79 13.13 -24.39
N ASN A 568 29.55 14.38 -24.81
CA ASN A 568 30.59 15.24 -25.40
C ASN A 568 30.33 16.72 -25.07
N PRO A 569 31.32 17.62 -25.21
CA PRO A 569 31.22 19.02 -24.81
C PRO A 569 30.02 19.77 -25.39
N ASN A 570 29.69 19.52 -26.66
CA ASN A 570 28.56 20.15 -27.32
C ASN A 570 27.23 19.74 -26.70
N GLU A 571 27.10 18.45 -26.38
CA GLU A 571 25.95 17.93 -25.65
C GLU A 571 25.90 18.45 -24.22
N TYR A 572 27.04 18.57 -23.50
CA TYR A 572 27.06 19.10 -22.14
C TYR A 572 26.43 20.49 -22.08
N PHE A 573 26.89 21.42 -22.93
CA PHE A 573 26.38 22.78 -22.98
C PHE A 573 24.91 22.82 -23.41
N THR A 574 24.58 22.16 -24.52
CA THR A 574 23.22 22.19 -25.08
C THR A 574 22.21 21.64 -24.06
N ARG A 575 22.52 20.51 -23.42
CA ARG A 575 21.61 19.84 -22.49
C ARG A 575 21.46 20.61 -21.18
N PHE A 576 22.54 21.21 -20.70
CA PHE A 576 22.50 22.13 -19.56
C PHE A 576 21.61 23.34 -19.84
N CYS A 577 21.77 23.98 -20.99
CA CYS A 577 20.93 25.12 -21.37
C CYS A 577 19.44 24.75 -21.47
N LEU A 578 19.13 23.58 -22.05
CA LEU A 578 17.75 23.07 -22.08
C LEU A 578 17.19 22.86 -20.66
N GLN A 579 18.01 22.34 -19.73
CA GLN A 579 17.62 22.18 -18.33
C GLN A 579 17.38 23.52 -17.64
N MET A 580 18.21 24.53 -17.91
CA MET A 580 18.05 25.90 -17.42
C MET A 580 16.86 26.65 -18.05
N GLY A 581 16.15 26.05 -19.02
CA GLY A 581 14.98 26.65 -19.64
C GLY A 581 15.27 27.45 -20.90
N VAL A 582 16.42 27.24 -21.56
CA VAL A 582 16.64 27.73 -22.93
C VAL A 582 15.79 26.91 -23.90
N SER A 583 15.11 27.58 -24.83
CA SER A 583 14.28 26.95 -25.84
C SER A 583 15.11 26.07 -26.78
N ALA A 584 14.62 24.87 -27.10
CA ALA A 584 15.23 24.01 -28.11
C ALA A 584 15.37 24.68 -29.49
N SER A 585 14.50 25.66 -29.80
CA SER A 585 14.62 26.46 -31.03
C SER A 585 15.87 27.34 -31.07
N ALA A 586 16.49 27.63 -29.93
CA ALA A 586 17.74 28.38 -29.86
C ALA A 586 18.92 27.60 -30.47
N PHE A 587 18.85 26.26 -30.41
CA PHE A 587 19.86 25.33 -30.94
C PHE A 587 19.53 24.78 -32.34
N ALA A 588 18.42 25.21 -32.95
CA ALA A 588 18.05 24.81 -34.29
C ALA A 588 18.90 25.51 -35.36
N ASP A 589 19.03 24.90 -36.54
CA ASP A 589 19.77 25.44 -37.69
C ASP A 589 19.39 26.92 -37.93
N PRO A 590 20.36 27.86 -37.93
CA PRO A 590 20.12 29.28 -38.15
C PRO A 590 19.30 29.57 -39.41
N LYS A 591 19.40 28.72 -40.45
CA LYS A 591 18.64 28.83 -41.71
C LYS A 591 17.17 28.41 -41.57
N LYS A 592 16.85 27.56 -40.59
CA LYS A 592 15.50 27.07 -40.29
C LYS A 592 14.85 27.81 -39.10
N ARG A 593 15.60 28.66 -38.41
CA ARG A 593 15.13 29.42 -37.25
C ARG A 593 14.18 30.55 -37.68
N ARG A 594 13.00 30.62 -37.04
CA ARG A 594 12.13 31.81 -37.15
C ARG A 594 12.85 33.00 -36.52
N ARG A 595 13.00 34.11 -37.26
CA ARG A 595 13.73 35.33 -36.84
C ARG A 595 13.31 35.95 -35.49
N ALA A 596 12.16 35.56 -34.94
CA ALA A 596 11.61 36.08 -33.68
C ALA A 596 11.33 34.98 -32.63
N ALA A 597 11.95 33.80 -32.74
CA ALA A 597 11.75 32.75 -31.73
C ALA A 597 12.41 33.16 -30.39
N PRO A 598 11.66 33.16 -29.27
CA PRO A 598 12.20 33.50 -27.96
C PRO A 598 13.31 32.52 -27.57
N ILE A 599 14.38 33.04 -26.95
CA ILE A 599 15.51 32.25 -26.45
C ILE A 599 15.08 31.46 -25.22
N GLU A 600 14.22 32.05 -24.39
CA GLU A 600 13.68 31.40 -23.19
C GLU A 600 12.49 30.50 -23.55
N SER A 601 12.47 29.32 -22.92
CA SER A 601 11.33 28.42 -22.93
C SER A 601 10.18 29.04 -22.14
N LYS A 602 8.96 28.94 -22.68
CA LYS A 602 7.74 29.32 -21.94
C LYS A 602 7.53 28.51 -20.66
N ALA A 603 8.08 27.30 -20.61
CA ALA A 603 7.99 26.42 -19.44
C ALA A 603 9.02 26.75 -18.35
N GLY A 604 9.99 27.63 -18.64
CA GLY A 604 11.09 27.94 -17.74
C GLY A 604 12.07 26.78 -17.53
N PRO A 605 12.91 26.84 -16.48
CA PRO A 605 13.81 25.76 -16.11
C PRO A 605 13.06 24.46 -15.79
N ARG A 606 13.64 23.33 -16.18
CA ARG A 606 13.11 22.01 -15.83
C ARG A 606 13.58 21.63 -14.43
N GLY A 607 12.63 21.34 -13.54
CA GLY A 607 12.91 20.80 -12.22
C GLY A 607 12.76 19.28 -12.15
N ILE A 608 13.30 18.70 -11.07
CA ILE A 608 13.04 17.35 -10.61
C ILE A 608 11.53 17.24 -10.33
N LYS A 609 10.90 16.21 -10.87
CA LYS A 609 9.54 15.81 -10.51
C LYS A 609 9.64 14.72 -9.45
N THR A 610 8.88 14.86 -8.38
CA THR A 610 8.70 13.81 -7.36
C THR A 610 8.22 12.51 -8.02
N VAL A 611 8.86 11.38 -7.70
CA VAL A 611 8.71 10.08 -8.38
C VAL A 611 8.34 8.92 -7.42
N ALA A 612 7.56 9.21 -6.37
CA ALA A 612 6.92 8.19 -5.51
C ALA A 612 5.40 8.06 -5.79
N PRO A 613 4.97 7.62 -6.98
CA PRO A 613 3.57 7.64 -7.39
C PRO A 613 2.65 6.82 -6.49
N VAL A 614 3.12 5.74 -5.86
CA VAL A 614 2.30 4.87 -4.99
C VAL A 614 2.09 5.51 -3.63
N SER A 615 3.16 6.01 -3.02
CA SER A 615 3.12 6.64 -1.71
C SER A 615 2.22 7.88 -1.72
N TYR A 616 2.34 8.73 -2.75
CA TYR A 616 1.56 9.97 -2.85
C TYR A 616 0.05 9.75 -3.04
N MET A 617 -0.40 8.54 -3.39
CA MET A 617 -1.83 8.21 -3.39
C MET A 617 -2.44 8.24 -1.98
N PHE A 618 -1.61 8.11 -0.93
CA PHE A 618 -2.02 8.21 0.47
C PHE A 618 -1.86 9.62 1.05
N ALA A 619 -1.37 10.60 0.28
CA ALA A 619 -1.13 11.96 0.77
C ALA A 619 -2.43 12.70 1.14
N ASP A 620 -3.53 12.48 0.42
CA ASP A 620 -4.82 13.09 0.77
C ASP A 620 -5.29 12.70 2.17
N ARG A 621 -5.06 11.44 2.54
CA ARG A 621 -5.46 10.90 3.83
C ARG A 621 -4.51 11.36 4.93
N TYR A 622 -3.21 11.12 4.76
CA TYR A 622 -2.27 11.28 5.87
C TYR A 622 -1.58 12.64 5.92
N LEU A 623 -1.46 13.39 4.81
CA LEU A 623 -0.82 14.73 4.82
C LEU A 623 -1.87 15.84 4.88
N ARG A 624 -2.89 15.76 4.02
CA ARG A 624 -3.92 16.80 3.86
C ARG A 624 -5.13 16.61 4.78
N ASN A 625 -5.20 15.47 5.48
CA ASN A 625 -6.28 15.11 6.39
C ASN A 625 -7.68 15.36 5.80
N THR A 626 -7.86 14.97 4.53
CA THR A 626 -9.11 15.18 3.77
C THR A 626 -10.28 14.37 4.30
N GLY A 627 -10.04 13.43 5.23
CA GLY A 627 -11.02 12.46 5.70
C GLY A 627 -11.27 11.31 4.71
N LEU A 628 -10.48 11.22 3.64
CA LEU A 628 -10.53 10.07 2.73
C LEU A 628 -10.25 8.77 3.51
N THR A 629 -11.23 7.87 3.49
CA THR A 629 -11.24 6.59 4.20
C THR A 629 -11.84 5.52 3.27
N ASN A 630 -11.77 4.25 3.67
CA ASN A 630 -12.37 3.12 2.95
C ASN A 630 -11.73 2.82 1.59
N TRP A 631 -10.41 2.57 1.59
CA TRP A 631 -9.74 2.06 0.40
C TRP A 631 -10.34 0.72 -0.03
N THR A 632 -10.91 0.67 -1.24
CA THR A 632 -11.38 -0.59 -1.83
C THR A 632 -10.21 -1.35 -2.44
N ALA A 633 -10.39 -2.66 -2.62
CA ALA A 633 -9.36 -3.48 -3.24
C ALA A 633 -9.03 -2.98 -4.66
N GLU A 634 -10.02 -2.54 -5.42
CA GLU A 634 -9.83 -2.00 -6.78
C GLU A 634 -9.04 -0.70 -6.79
N GLN A 635 -9.26 0.18 -5.81
CA GLN A 635 -8.47 1.40 -5.68
C GLN A 635 -7.02 1.08 -5.33
N ILE A 636 -6.79 0.11 -4.44
CA ILE A 636 -5.43 -0.35 -4.11
C ILE A 636 -4.76 -0.99 -5.33
N ASP A 637 -5.49 -1.75 -6.15
CA ASP A 637 -4.96 -2.32 -7.40
C ASP A 637 -4.59 -1.23 -8.41
N GLU A 638 -5.42 -0.21 -8.57
CA GLU A 638 -5.09 0.96 -9.38
C GLU A 638 -3.83 1.66 -8.86
N ILE A 639 -3.70 1.83 -7.54
CA ILE A 639 -2.51 2.42 -6.91
C ILE A 639 -1.27 1.58 -7.22
N VAL A 640 -1.34 0.26 -7.01
CA VAL A 640 -0.23 -0.67 -7.29
C VAL A 640 0.17 -0.64 -8.76
N SER A 641 -0.79 -0.48 -9.68
CA SER A 641 -0.53 -0.38 -11.12
C SER A 641 0.31 0.84 -11.53
N LYS A 642 0.41 1.86 -10.65
CA LYS A 642 1.25 3.04 -10.86
C LYS A 642 2.70 2.83 -10.45
N SER A 643 3.03 1.72 -9.80
CA SER A 643 4.40 1.41 -9.41
C SER A 643 5.31 1.31 -10.64
N GLU A 644 6.43 2.02 -10.60
CA GLU A 644 7.46 1.96 -11.63
C GLU A 644 8.43 0.78 -11.43
N TYR A 645 8.27 0.01 -10.34
CA TYR A 645 9.16 -1.06 -9.93
C TYR A 645 8.59 -2.45 -10.23
N ASP A 646 9.45 -3.34 -10.73
CA ASP A 646 9.11 -4.75 -10.94
C ASP A 646 9.20 -5.52 -9.62
N VAL A 647 8.06 -6.01 -9.12
CA VAL A 647 7.89 -6.68 -7.82
C VAL A 647 8.77 -7.93 -7.72
N ASP A 648 9.03 -8.60 -8.84
CA ASP A 648 9.87 -9.80 -8.89
C ASP A 648 11.35 -9.50 -8.62
N SER A 649 11.83 -8.29 -8.90
CA SER A 649 13.23 -7.89 -8.59
C SER A 649 13.47 -7.55 -7.11
N VAL A 650 12.42 -7.14 -6.40
CA VAL A 650 12.50 -6.77 -4.97
C VAL A 650 12.66 -8.01 -4.08
N LEU A 651 12.17 -9.18 -4.54
CA LEU A 651 12.26 -10.46 -3.83
C LEU A 651 13.69 -11.04 -3.77
N GLU A 652 14.55 -10.75 -4.74
CA GLU A 652 15.90 -11.35 -4.83
C GLU A 652 17.02 -10.52 -4.19
N THR A 653 16.90 -9.19 -4.11
CA THR A 653 18.10 -8.35 -3.93
C THR A 653 18.20 -7.55 -2.65
N GLY A 654 17.12 -7.34 -1.88
CA GLY A 654 17.19 -6.50 -0.67
C GLY A 654 17.88 -5.15 -0.92
N VAL A 655 17.22 -4.23 -1.65
CA VAL A 655 17.73 -2.87 -1.98
C VAL A 655 19.25 -2.86 -2.31
N MET A 656 19.65 -3.52 -3.40
CA MET A 656 20.97 -3.29 -4.00
C MET A 656 20.88 -2.22 -5.09
N LEU A 657 21.68 -1.16 -4.96
CA LEU A 657 21.84 -0.10 -5.97
C LEU A 657 23.26 -0.19 -6.53
N GLY A 658 23.38 -0.61 -7.79
CA GLY A 658 24.67 -0.71 -8.50
C GLY A 658 24.82 0.40 -9.55
N PRO A 659 26.04 0.91 -9.79
CA PRO A 659 26.31 1.83 -10.90
C PRO A 659 26.28 1.09 -12.25
N GLU A 660 25.69 1.73 -13.26
CA GLU A 660 25.67 1.26 -14.65
C GLU A 660 27.07 1.31 -15.28
N THR A 661 27.83 0.22 -15.16
CA THR A 661 28.96 -0.07 -16.06
C THR A 661 29.08 -1.55 -16.36
N ASP A 662 28.00 -2.23 -16.78
CA ASP A 662 28.08 -3.31 -17.78
C ASP A 662 26.68 -3.75 -18.23
N GLN A 663 26.53 -4.16 -19.50
CA GLN A 663 25.24 -4.58 -20.09
C GLN A 663 24.67 -5.90 -19.52
N SER A 664 25.12 -6.31 -18.34
CA SER A 664 24.89 -7.63 -17.77
C SER A 664 24.99 -7.60 -16.24
N ARG A 665 24.09 -6.88 -15.56
CA ARG A 665 23.53 -7.19 -14.22
C ARG A 665 22.64 -6.03 -13.81
N ARG A 666 21.41 -6.35 -13.42
CA ARG A 666 20.33 -5.39 -13.23
C ARG A 666 20.14 -5.17 -11.73
N GLY A 667 20.43 -3.96 -11.25
CA GLY A 667 19.71 -3.42 -10.09
C GLY A 667 18.19 -3.39 -10.37
N PRO A 668 17.33 -3.04 -9.40
CA PRO A 668 15.88 -3.03 -9.59
C PRO A 668 15.53 -2.16 -10.80
N VAL A 669 15.20 -2.80 -11.92
CA VAL A 669 14.96 -2.07 -13.17
C VAL A 669 13.61 -1.42 -13.04
N LYS A 670 13.56 -0.08 -13.20
CA LYS A 670 12.33 0.64 -13.48
C LYS A 670 11.76 0.13 -14.79
N LYS A 671 10.89 -0.88 -14.71
CA LYS A 671 10.07 -1.35 -15.82
C LYS A 671 8.63 -1.16 -15.41
N PRO A 672 7.81 -0.47 -16.22
CA PRO A 672 6.38 -0.45 -15.96
C PRO A 672 5.91 -1.90 -15.90
N ARG A 673 5.31 -2.28 -14.77
CA ARG A 673 4.64 -3.57 -14.67
C ARG A 673 3.68 -3.63 -15.86
N LYS A 674 3.78 -4.68 -16.68
CA LYS A 674 2.72 -4.98 -17.64
C LYS A 674 1.46 -5.03 -16.80
N LYS A 675 0.48 -4.16 -17.11
CA LYS A 675 -0.87 -4.27 -16.52
C LYS A 675 -1.18 -5.76 -16.43
N ALA A 676 -1.64 -6.22 -15.26
CA ALA A 676 -2.22 -7.55 -15.18
C ALA A 676 -3.09 -7.70 -16.44
N VAL A 677 -2.78 -8.71 -17.24
CA VAL A 677 -3.45 -8.97 -18.52
C VAL A 677 -4.94 -8.73 -18.30
N ASP A 678 -5.55 -7.87 -19.13
CA ASP A 678 -6.94 -7.41 -18.99
C ASP A 678 -7.83 -8.52 -18.39
N GLY A 679 -8.19 -8.38 -17.11
CA GLY A 679 -9.08 -9.32 -16.41
C GLY A 679 -8.44 -10.34 -15.43
N GLY A 680 -7.15 -10.26 -15.12
CA GLY A 680 -6.53 -11.10 -14.09
C GLY A 680 -6.89 -10.67 -12.66
N LYS A 681 -7.69 -11.46 -11.94
CA LYS A 681 -8.05 -11.27 -10.52
C LYS A 681 -6.81 -11.50 -9.64
N LEU A 682 -6.41 -10.51 -8.85
CA LEU A 682 -5.45 -10.72 -7.75
C LEU A 682 -6.25 -11.17 -6.51
N GLU A 683 -5.78 -12.20 -5.80
CA GLU A 683 -6.33 -12.49 -4.46
C GLU A 683 -5.97 -11.32 -3.51
N VAL A 684 -6.82 -11.06 -2.51
CA VAL A 684 -6.64 -9.94 -1.56
C VAL A 684 -5.27 -9.97 -0.87
N ASP A 685 -4.76 -11.16 -0.55
CA ASP A 685 -3.46 -11.32 0.08
C ASP A 685 -2.30 -10.92 -0.86
N THR A 686 -2.42 -11.24 -2.16
CA THR A 686 -1.43 -10.93 -3.20
C THR A 686 -1.43 -9.45 -3.52
N LEU A 687 -2.60 -8.81 -3.43
CA LEU A 687 -2.75 -7.37 -3.57
C LEU A 687 -2.04 -6.62 -2.44
N ILE A 688 -2.28 -7.00 -1.18
CA ILE A 688 -1.61 -6.39 -0.01
C ILE A 688 -0.08 -6.61 -0.09
N GLN A 689 0.36 -7.79 -0.52
CA GLN A 689 1.78 -8.06 -0.77
C GLN A 689 2.36 -7.11 -1.82
N SER A 690 1.68 -6.96 -2.96
CA SER A 690 2.12 -6.07 -4.05
C SER A 690 2.18 -4.60 -3.60
N LEU A 691 1.19 -4.14 -2.82
CA LEU A 691 1.20 -2.81 -2.22
C LEU A 691 2.39 -2.60 -1.29
N THR A 692 2.69 -3.59 -0.44
CA THR A 692 3.80 -3.51 0.51
C THR A 692 5.13 -3.34 -0.22
N PHE A 693 5.39 -4.14 -1.26
CA PHE A 693 6.60 -4.02 -2.06
C PHE A 693 6.68 -2.69 -2.83
N ALA A 694 5.56 -2.22 -3.38
CA ALA A 694 5.53 -0.95 -4.09
C ALA A 694 5.87 0.24 -3.16
N LEU A 695 5.31 0.26 -1.95
CA LEU A 695 5.64 1.27 -0.93
C LEU A 695 7.09 1.14 -0.45
N GLN A 696 7.59 -0.09 -0.29
CA GLN A 696 8.99 -0.32 0.10
C GLN A 696 9.97 0.22 -0.94
N ALA A 697 9.68 0.01 -2.23
CA ALA A 697 10.54 0.46 -3.32
C ALA A 697 10.69 2.00 -3.36
N GLU A 698 9.67 2.73 -2.93
CA GLU A 698 9.67 4.20 -2.86
C GLU A 698 10.21 4.75 -1.52
N SER A 699 10.45 3.87 -0.52
CA SER A 699 10.83 4.31 0.82
C SER A 699 12.19 5.03 0.85
N LEU A 700 13.12 4.62 -0.01
CA LEU A 700 14.43 5.26 -0.13
C LEU A 700 14.33 6.69 -0.67
N GLU A 701 13.50 6.90 -1.69
CA GLU A 701 13.28 8.22 -2.30
C GLU A 701 12.72 9.21 -1.27
N LEU A 702 11.69 8.78 -0.54
CA LEU A 702 11.06 9.61 0.48
C LEU A 702 12.01 9.92 1.65
N ALA A 703 12.86 8.96 2.03
CA ALA A 703 13.77 9.11 3.16
C ALA A 703 15.05 9.89 2.82
N PHE A 704 15.43 9.97 1.54
CA PHE A 704 16.69 10.60 1.14
C PHE A 704 16.76 12.07 1.63
N PRO A 705 17.90 12.50 2.22
CA PRO A 705 18.02 13.81 2.88
C PRO A 705 18.23 14.96 1.88
N TRP A 706 17.23 15.23 1.04
CA TRP A 706 17.27 16.21 -0.05
C TRP A 706 17.73 17.61 0.38
N LEU A 707 17.32 18.10 1.56
CA LEU A 707 17.75 19.41 2.08
C LEU A 707 19.23 19.47 2.49
N MET A 708 19.78 18.35 2.98
CA MET A 708 21.20 18.27 3.27
C MET A 708 22.00 18.17 1.97
N PHE A 709 21.52 17.35 1.03
CA PHE A 709 22.14 17.20 -0.28
C PHE A 709 22.13 18.49 -1.10
N HIS A 710 21.03 19.25 -1.05
CA HIS A 710 20.95 20.60 -1.59
C HIS A 710 22.11 21.48 -1.10
N ARG A 711 22.31 21.56 0.23
CA ARG A 711 23.36 22.40 0.83
C ARG A 711 24.76 21.91 0.46
N HIS A 712 24.96 20.59 0.48
CA HIS A 712 26.24 19.98 0.11
C HIS A 712 26.60 20.30 -1.36
N CYS A 713 25.64 20.16 -2.29
CA CYS A 713 25.84 20.52 -3.68
C CYS A 713 26.08 22.03 -3.87
N TRP A 714 25.44 22.88 -3.07
CA TRP A 714 25.69 24.33 -3.12
C TRP A 714 27.11 24.68 -2.65
N ILE A 715 27.60 24.02 -1.59
CA ILE A 715 28.97 24.17 -1.11
C ILE A 715 29.96 23.72 -2.19
N LEU A 716 29.71 22.60 -2.86
CA LEU A 716 30.52 22.16 -4.00
C LEU A 716 30.56 23.21 -5.11
N LEU A 717 29.43 23.81 -5.47
CA LEU A 717 29.42 24.88 -6.48
C LEU A 717 30.24 26.10 -6.06
N ARG A 718 30.26 26.46 -4.76
CA ARG A 718 31.12 27.54 -4.25
C ARG A 718 32.60 27.19 -4.45
N LEU A 719 32.99 25.95 -4.15
CA LEU A 719 34.36 25.46 -4.36
C LEU A 719 34.75 25.45 -5.85
N VAL A 720 33.86 24.97 -6.72
CA VAL A 720 34.08 24.99 -8.19
C VAL A 720 34.28 26.43 -8.68
N LYS A 721 33.45 27.36 -8.22
CA LYS A 721 33.58 28.79 -8.54
C LYS A 721 34.93 29.32 -8.08
N GLU A 722 35.34 29.04 -6.85
CA GLU A 722 36.63 29.48 -6.30
C GLU A 722 37.82 28.98 -7.13
N CYS A 723 37.86 27.69 -7.46
CA CYS A 723 38.91 27.11 -8.32
C CYS A 723 38.90 27.69 -9.74
N CYS A 724 37.73 28.05 -10.27
CA CYS A 724 37.60 28.58 -11.62
C CYS A 724 37.70 30.12 -11.70
N ASP A 725 37.71 30.86 -10.58
CA ASP A 725 37.43 32.30 -10.56
C ASP A 725 38.40 33.11 -11.42
N GLU A 726 39.71 32.84 -11.31
CA GLU A 726 40.73 33.55 -12.07
C GLU A 726 40.56 33.37 -13.58
N LEU A 727 40.28 32.14 -14.02
CA LEU A 727 40.04 31.80 -15.41
C LEU A 727 38.72 32.40 -15.92
N LEU A 728 37.66 32.37 -15.12
CA LEU A 728 36.36 32.96 -15.44
C LEU A 728 36.46 34.48 -15.60
N ARG A 729 37.17 35.17 -14.68
CA ARG A 729 37.40 36.61 -14.77
C ARG A 729 38.23 36.99 -15.99
N THR A 730 39.22 36.17 -16.33
CA THR A 730 40.06 36.40 -17.50
C THR A 730 39.28 36.25 -18.80
N LYS A 731 38.38 35.26 -18.87
CA LYS A 731 37.65 34.94 -20.09
C LYS A 731 36.38 35.77 -20.28
N TYR A 732 35.59 35.97 -19.24
CA TYR A 732 34.27 36.60 -19.29
C TYR A 732 34.20 37.94 -18.55
N GLY A 733 35.31 38.38 -17.96
CA GLY A 733 35.39 39.63 -17.21
C GLY A 733 35.02 39.49 -15.72
N PRO A 734 35.34 40.50 -14.90
CA PRO A 734 35.14 40.44 -13.44
C PRO A 734 33.66 40.43 -13.00
N THR A 735 32.73 40.70 -13.90
CA THR A 735 31.28 40.79 -13.67
C THR A 735 30.52 39.60 -14.25
N TYR A 736 31.18 38.45 -14.49
CA TYR A 736 30.51 37.24 -15.00
C TYR A 736 29.42 36.70 -14.05
N MET A 737 29.50 37.06 -12.77
CA MET A 737 28.53 36.74 -11.71
C MET A 737 28.40 37.96 -10.79
N GLU A 738 27.18 38.47 -10.62
CA GLU A 738 26.89 39.64 -9.78
C GLU A 738 26.42 39.22 -8.38
N LYS A 739 25.65 38.13 -8.31
CA LYS A 739 25.01 37.66 -7.08
C LYS A 739 25.30 36.19 -6.85
N GLU A 740 25.33 35.79 -5.59
CA GLU A 740 25.51 34.37 -5.25
C GLU A 740 24.37 33.49 -5.79
N SER A 741 23.17 34.03 -5.98
CA SER A 741 22.05 33.31 -6.61
C SER A 741 22.34 32.82 -8.04
N GLU A 742 23.33 33.43 -8.71
CA GLU A 742 23.75 33.10 -10.08
C GLU A 742 24.85 32.03 -10.11
N LEU A 743 25.31 31.57 -8.94
CA LEU A 743 26.31 30.51 -8.80
C LEU A 743 26.05 29.28 -9.69
N PRO A 744 24.80 28.81 -9.87
CA PRO A 744 24.54 27.65 -10.73
C PRO A 744 24.91 27.90 -12.22
N TRP A 745 25.01 29.15 -12.67
CA TRP A 745 25.42 29.51 -14.04
C TRP A 745 26.91 29.28 -14.32
N VAL A 746 27.74 29.15 -13.27
CA VAL A 746 29.16 28.79 -13.39
C VAL A 746 29.34 27.51 -14.22
N VAL A 747 28.46 26.53 -14.04
CA VAL A 747 28.45 25.29 -14.84
C VAL A 747 28.28 25.58 -16.33
N GLY A 748 27.39 26.51 -16.67
CA GLY A 748 27.16 26.95 -18.05
C GLY A 748 28.40 27.62 -18.66
N TYR A 749 29.08 28.50 -17.91
CA TYR A 749 30.30 29.15 -18.36
C TYR A 749 31.45 28.16 -18.60
N ILE A 750 31.57 27.12 -17.76
CA ILE A 750 32.53 26.03 -17.93
C ILE A 750 32.24 25.26 -19.22
N PHE A 751 30.98 24.86 -19.44
CA PHE A 751 30.60 24.13 -20.66
C PHE A 751 30.72 24.97 -21.93
N MET A 752 30.38 26.27 -21.87
CA MET A 752 30.52 27.18 -23.01
C MET A 752 31.99 27.30 -23.46
N ALA A 753 32.92 27.34 -22.49
CA ALA A 753 34.36 27.33 -22.78
C ALA A 753 34.82 25.98 -23.36
N ALA A 754 34.30 24.87 -22.84
CA ALA A 754 34.63 23.52 -23.31
C ALA A 754 34.06 23.20 -24.70
N ASP A 755 32.93 23.79 -25.09
CA ASP A 755 32.35 23.64 -26.43
C ASP A 755 33.05 24.55 -27.46
N GLY A 756 33.57 25.71 -27.03
CA GLY A 756 34.23 26.67 -27.92
C GLY A 756 33.25 27.62 -28.64
N ILE A 757 32.06 27.87 -28.10
CA ILE A 757 31.05 28.76 -28.71
C ILE A 757 31.57 30.21 -28.84
N GLU A 758 32.35 30.67 -27.86
CA GLU A 758 32.91 32.03 -27.83
C GLU A 758 34.41 32.09 -28.17
N GLY A 759 34.97 31.05 -28.81
CA GLY A 759 36.37 31.05 -29.21
C GLY A 759 36.99 29.67 -29.36
N LEU A 760 38.30 29.55 -29.11
CA LEU A 760 38.95 28.24 -29.06
C LEU A 760 38.45 27.44 -27.86
N ARG A 761 38.26 26.14 -28.08
CA ARG A 761 37.93 25.16 -27.05
C ARG A 761 38.96 25.24 -25.91
N ASP A 762 38.49 25.46 -24.69
CA ASP A 762 39.32 25.64 -23.50
C ASP A 762 38.84 24.70 -22.38
N MET A 763 39.64 23.66 -22.12
CA MET A 763 39.32 22.63 -21.12
C MET A 763 39.86 22.97 -19.72
N ARG A 764 40.61 24.08 -19.57
CA ARG A 764 41.23 24.45 -18.27
C ARG A 764 40.19 24.69 -17.18
N LEU A 765 39.03 25.26 -17.55
CA LEU A 765 37.91 25.46 -16.63
C LEU A 765 37.31 24.12 -16.14
N MET A 766 37.25 23.11 -17.01
CA MET A 766 36.84 21.76 -16.57
C MET A 766 37.89 21.10 -15.68
N GLN A 767 39.18 21.30 -15.96
CA GLN A 767 40.26 20.79 -15.11
C GLN A 767 40.21 21.41 -13.71
N ALA A 768 40.05 22.73 -13.61
CA ALA A 768 39.89 23.43 -12.33
C ALA A 768 38.62 22.99 -11.58
N ALA A 769 37.51 22.75 -12.29
CA ALA A 769 36.31 22.18 -11.70
C ALA A 769 36.55 20.74 -11.18
N ALA A 770 37.33 19.92 -11.89
CA ALA A 770 37.69 18.58 -11.47
C ALA A 770 38.55 18.58 -10.19
N GLU A 771 39.45 19.56 -10.02
CA GLU A 771 40.22 19.72 -8.79
C GLU A 771 39.30 19.95 -7.57
N ALA A 772 38.28 20.81 -7.72
CA ALA A 772 37.28 21.03 -6.68
C ALA A 772 36.49 19.76 -6.33
N PHE A 773 36.06 18.99 -7.35
CA PHE A 773 35.39 17.71 -7.13
C PHE A 773 36.29 16.69 -6.44
N ASN A 774 37.52 16.50 -6.92
CA ASN A 774 38.45 15.52 -6.35
C ASN A 774 38.78 15.85 -4.89
N SER A 775 38.98 17.13 -4.56
CA SER A 775 39.17 17.59 -3.18
C SER A 775 37.97 17.26 -2.28
N MET A 776 36.74 17.51 -2.75
CA MET A 776 35.53 17.13 -2.01
C MET A 776 35.42 15.61 -1.84
N LEU A 777 35.63 14.85 -2.92
CA LEU A 777 35.49 13.39 -2.95
C LEU A 777 36.58 12.66 -2.14
N GLU A 778 37.74 13.27 -1.93
CA GLU A 778 38.74 12.76 -0.99
C GLU A 778 38.24 12.83 0.46
N SER A 779 37.50 13.88 0.80
CA SER A 779 37.01 14.10 2.16
C SER A 779 35.71 13.34 2.49
N GLN A 780 34.73 13.34 1.58
CA GLN A 780 33.34 12.95 1.89
C GLN A 780 32.56 12.44 0.65
N PRO A 781 32.95 11.31 0.03
CA PRO A 781 32.29 10.81 -1.19
C PRO A 781 30.92 10.15 -0.96
N ASP A 782 30.65 9.71 0.28
CA ASP A 782 29.53 8.85 0.71
C ASP A 782 28.80 9.43 1.93
N PHE A 783 28.80 10.76 2.09
CA PHE A 783 28.29 11.42 3.28
C PHE A 783 26.78 11.20 3.46
N MET A 784 25.98 11.33 2.40
CA MET A 784 24.54 11.05 2.48
C MET A 784 24.28 9.57 2.71
N ILE A 785 25.01 8.67 2.05
CA ILE A 785 24.92 7.22 2.26
C ILE A 785 25.17 6.85 3.73
N ARG A 786 26.20 7.42 4.37
CA ARG A 786 26.49 7.20 5.80
C ARG A 786 25.36 7.68 6.70
N ILE A 787 24.77 8.83 6.38
CA ILE A 787 23.60 9.34 7.10
C ILE A 787 22.40 8.40 6.91
N MET A 788 22.18 7.89 5.70
CA MET A 788 21.13 6.93 5.41
C MET A 788 21.27 5.64 6.24
N GLY A 789 22.48 5.10 6.35
CA GLY A 789 22.74 3.93 7.20
C GLY A 789 22.60 4.21 8.69
N LYS A 790 23.30 5.23 9.22
CA LYS A 790 23.41 5.48 10.67
C LYS A 790 22.18 6.14 11.27
N VAL A 791 21.67 7.18 10.60
CA VAL A 791 20.50 7.92 11.08
C VAL A 791 19.25 7.28 10.52
N PHE A 792 19.26 6.96 9.22
CA PHE A 792 18.07 6.43 8.58
C PHE A 792 17.93 4.90 8.58
N GLY A 793 18.83 4.13 9.23
CA GLY A 793 18.65 2.68 9.34
C GLY A 793 18.42 1.99 7.98
N MET A 794 18.83 2.64 6.91
CA MET A 794 18.68 2.25 5.52
C MET A 794 20.10 2.16 4.96
N PRO A 795 20.87 1.12 5.32
CA PRO A 795 22.20 0.93 4.78
C PRO A 795 22.09 0.74 3.27
N ILE A 796 22.88 1.51 2.53
CA ILE A 796 22.98 1.40 1.07
C ILE A 796 24.32 0.73 0.79
N THR A 797 24.29 -0.41 0.11
CA THR A 797 25.49 -1.10 -0.35
C THR A 797 25.67 -0.81 -1.83
N MET A 798 26.86 -0.34 -2.21
CA MET A 798 27.25 -0.13 -3.59
C MET A 798 27.96 -1.39 -4.09
N GLU A 799 27.64 -1.85 -5.30
CA GLU A 799 28.25 -3.04 -5.89
C GLU A 799 29.75 -2.75 -6.19
N GLY A 800 30.65 -3.35 -5.41
CA GLY A 800 32.11 -3.14 -5.51
C GLY A 800 32.88 -3.10 -4.18
N ASP A 801 32.20 -2.87 -3.05
CA ASP A 801 32.82 -2.74 -1.71
C ASP A 801 32.98 -4.08 -0.97
N SER A 802 32.89 -5.23 -1.64
CA SER A 802 33.24 -6.52 -1.03
C SER A 802 34.75 -6.70 -0.99
N ASP A 803 35.45 -5.83 -0.26
CA ASP A 803 36.83 -6.06 0.15
C ASP A 803 36.83 -6.76 1.52
N ASP A 804 37.42 -7.95 1.46
CA ASP A 804 37.76 -8.87 2.52
C ASP A 804 38.73 -8.19 3.51
N SER A 805 38.22 -7.44 4.49
CA SER A 805 39.00 -7.07 5.66
C SER A 805 38.11 -6.95 6.89
N GLY A 806 37.97 -8.08 7.61
CA GLY A 806 37.55 -8.08 8.99
C GLY A 806 38.62 -7.42 9.86
N GLU A 807 38.48 -6.12 10.10
CA GLU A 807 39.06 -5.46 11.27
C GLU A 807 38.01 -4.52 11.88
N GLU A 808 37.55 -4.89 13.08
CA GLU A 808 36.73 -4.04 13.95
C GLU A 808 37.53 -2.78 14.31
N ALA A 809 37.35 -1.70 13.55
CA ALA A 809 37.79 -0.38 13.97
C ALA A 809 36.76 0.21 14.95
N SER A 810 37.01 0.03 16.25
CA SER A 810 36.36 0.82 17.31
C SER A 810 36.71 2.30 17.12
N VAL A 811 35.77 3.11 16.63
CA VAL A 811 35.93 4.57 16.54
C VAL A 811 34.94 5.24 17.47
N SER A 812 35.47 6.15 18.31
CA SER A 812 34.82 6.73 19.48
C SER A 812 33.62 7.61 19.16
N SER A 813 32.70 7.64 20.13
CA SER A 813 31.46 8.39 20.18
C SER A 813 31.68 9.89 20.45
N ASP A 814 32.21 10.63 19.48
CA ASP A 814 32.20 12.10 19.51
C ASP A 814 31.65 12.65 18.19
N VAL A 815 30.32 12.76 18.12
CA VAL A 815 29.62 13.61 17.15
C VAL A 815 28.86 14.67 17.94
N ASP A 816 29.61 15.49 18.68
CA ASP A 816 29.15 16.77 19.23
C ASP A 816 30.12 17.85 18.74
N GLY A 817 29.88 18.31 17.51
CA GLY A 817 30.55 19.47 16.94
C GLY A 817 29.62 20.15 15.95
N PRO A 818 29.56 21.49 15.91
CA PRO A 818 28.69 22.19 14.99
C PRO A 818 29.23 21.97 13.57
N VAL A 819 28.52 21.14 12.80
CA VAL A 819 28.77 21.00 11.36
C VAL A 819 28.34 22.33 10.71
N PHE A 820 29.32 23.03 10.14
CA PHE A 820 29.20 24.37 9.56
C PHE A 820 28.22 24.44 8.38
#